data_AF-A0A1V5GPW4-F1
#
_entry.id   AF-A0A1V5GPW4-F1
#
_cell.length_a   1.000
_cell.length_b   1.000
_cell.length_c   1.000
_cell.angle_alpha   90.00
_cell.angle_beta   90.00
_cell.angle_gamma   90.00
#
_symmetry.space_group_name_H-M   'P 1'
#
loop_
_entity.id
_entity.type
_entity.pdbx_description
1 polymer ?
#
loop_
_entity_poly.entity_id
_entity_poly.type
_entity_poly.pdbx_seq_one_letter_code
_entity_poly.pdbx_strand_id
1 'polypeptide(L)'
;MSISVISDDISFDTFKDFLSSHNLAFESVIDTIVPEKQATEEEVLFSQADLARFLAEHTLSSDEWEDMAYPLFERGYLEKHQLSDKASFGYHLPEKELYALAERYHQGDDIRRELALGLMIHASDNIADKDKVEFVFEDGKISDRTYYYAENLRHSLHLERTDDGYNCSFGGMERFVSLEEIGQAFLDRTHEEFEDLAFWWVRDDMRDAVPDISDEKIAELLTAFDGAALHGWEAGDNQPKLNRIKKALHDILGDETQTEKAFAIIAKEKYNVSFEPERKPDSLEFQFGYSKDGNDRWFTESGLLSDFAEEHGEISFALANALMEYLDDKQHKERMIPDLNAGYYKKTNFEIKAVVDGQEFNFSNRFDIGDGKGSGGGSLIDHIRTICENAVASTAYPYNTPESKETPRNMLNVLVPYLEAHSALTAEEQKILDDFKEKNPIRTIDSVEKAQGKFQIYQLPGGEKYHGVRFEGLDRLKAEGVQLNKDDYELVYEGLVGEFRGNATLEGIFTQFNTNHPEDFRGHSLSVSDVIVISVDDKDTAYYCDSFGFTEMPDFFLEKERTQEKSAPSVADLEVGDIIMYDGARREIEEISTDRIKMKDLDAPDYGGILIGTSDVLAYDGWQEDMESKGFEILSKAEKPAPAVDTPEQAEPEDKGPVSIRKVGDFYEMYGKNAEIGAEVLGLRMTSKNGQPMVGFPDHIKDEYSAKLREAGYTVLIEQAFALNPPKREAEKLQTLQQVVDKFFGTDCESAETEGGTWKLAIADGDKVGELFYGGEPVCGIYNRGDKMEIEPYRELTTFPALLRTAMLEHNPDKPVEIMDFQRTFETPLDKAKYLINDFCEAEYREGADFDDLHNVGLAFTTLTDDELPIQVTADLVDFKITHEFDGEVFDTEQYDSIEDMIENGLTDLDFSDLVSVPDEVIERHTGKDEQTVELMSYAADVSDTSSPAEDVPSV
;
A
#
# COMPACT_ATOMS: atom_id res chain seq x y z
N MET A 1 70.49 52.48 -24.71
CA MET A 1 71.30 51.28 -24.99
C MET A 1 70.67 50.17 -24.18
N SER A 2 70.18 49.12 -24.83
CA SER A 2 69.71 47.91 -24.14
C SER A 2 70.93 47.07 -23.76
N ILE A 3 71.08 46.74 -22.49
CA ILE A 3 71.99 45.67 -22.04
C ILE A 3 71.11 44.47 -21.73
N SER A 4 70.85 43.68 -22.77
CA SER A 4 70.54 42.26 -22.63
C SER A 4 71.88 41.52 -22.66
N VAL A 5 72.01 40.47 -21.83
CA VAL A 5 73.18 39.61 -21.59
C VAL A 5 74.02 40.04 -20.37
N ILE A 6 73.67 39.49 -19.21
CA ILE A 6 74.66 38.97 -18.27
C ILE A 6 74.31 37.48 -18.11
N SER A 7 75.24 36.63 -18.55
CA SER A 7 75.20 35.18 -18.37
C SER A 7 75.59 34.82 -16.93
N ASP A 8 75.29 33.58 -16.52
CA ASP A 8 75.53 32.98 -15.20
C ASP A 8 77.02 32.85 -14.75
N ASP A 9 77.93 33.69 -15.24
CA ASP A 9 79.39 33.51 -15.09
C ASP A 9 80.16 34.73 -14.51
N ILE A 10 79.49 35.74 -13.94
CA ILE A 10 80.18 36.87 -13.29
C ILE A 10 80.15 36.71 -11.76
N SER A 11 81.32 36.53 -11.14
CA SER A 11 81.43 36.46 -9.68
C SER A 11 81.14 37.81 -9.02
N PHE A 12 80.57 37.78 -7.82
CA PHE A 12 80.22 38.97 -7.02
C PHE A 12 81.39 39.94 -6.82
N ASP A 13 82.61 39.41 -6.67
CA ASP A 13 83.84 40.20 -6.53
C ASP A 13 84.19 40.95 -7.83
N THR A 14 83.95 40.34 -8.98
CA THR A 14 84.18 40.95 -10.30
C THR A 14 83.22 42.13 -10.55
N PHE A 15 81.99 42.02 -10.05
CA PHE A 15 80.98 43.09 -10.13
C PHE A 15 81.30 44.25 -9.16
N LYS A 16 81.78 43.96 -7.95
CA LYS A 16 82.28 44.98 -7.01
C LYS A 16 83.48 45.75 -7.55
N ASP A 17 84.42 45.06 -8.21
CA ASP A 17 85.59 45.67 -8.84
C ASP A 17 85.20 46.56 -10.04
N PHE A 18 84.19 46.14 -10.82
CA PHE A 18 83.62 46.94 -11.90
C PHE A 18 82.97 48.24 -11.39
N LEU A 19 82.19 48.18 -10.31
CA LEU A 19 81.54 49.37 -9.73
C LEU A 19 82.56 50.32 -9.08
N SER A 20 83.57 49.77 -8.40
CA SER A 20 84.66 50.54 -7.80
C SER A 20 85.53 51.23 -8.84
N SER A 21 85.80 50.59 -9.99
CA SER A 21 86.57 51.18 -11.11
C SER A 21 85.81 52.28 -11.87
N HIS A 22 84.50 52.39 -11.68
CA HIS A 22 83.66 53.45 -12.26
C HIS A 22 83.20 54.49 -11.22
N ASN A 23 83.78 54.49 -10.02
CA ASN A 23 83.48 55.44 -8.95
C ASN A 23 81.99 55.45 -8.52
N LEU A 24 81.31 54.31 -8.69
CA LEU A 24 79.92 54.13 -8.28
C LEU A 24 79.89 53.41 -6.92
N ALA A 25 79.17 53.97 -5.94
CA ALA A 25 78.99 53.33 -4.65
C ALA A 25 78.06 52.11 -4.82
N PHE A 26 78.53 50.94 -4.38
CA PHE A 26 77.81 49.67 -4.52
C PHE A 26 76.36 49.76 -3.99
N GLU A 27 76.17 50.40 -2.84
CA GLU A 27 74.85 50.61 -2.23
C GLU A 27 73.92 51.49 -3.07
N SER A 28 74.43 52.55 -3.70
CA SER A 28 73.61 53.44 -4.56
C SER A 28 73.11 52.77 -5.84
N VAL A 29 73.83 51.75 -6.31
CA VAL A 29 73.49 51.01 -7.52
C VAL A 29 72.52 49.87 -7.20
N ILE A 30 72.63 49.24 -6.02
CA ILE A 30 71.66 48.23 -5.54
C ILE A 30 70.28 48.88 -5.34
N ASP A 31 70.19 50.03 -4.68
CA ASP A 31 68.92 50.75 -4.44
C ASP A 31 68.22 51.22 -5.73
N THR A 32 68.96 51.34 -6.84
CA THR A 32 68.39 51.71 -8.15
C THR A 32 68.06 50.48 -9.03
N ILE A 33 68.57 49.29 -8.69
CA ILE A 33 68.43 48.06 -9.46
C ILE A 33 67.44 47.07 -8.82
N VAL A 34 67.23 47.13 -7.50
CA VAL A 34 66.23 46.32 -6.81
C VAL A 34 64.92 47.11 -6.75
N PRO A 35 63.91 46.82 -7.61
CA PRO A 35 62.59 47.40 -7.41
C PRO A 35 62.05 46.98 -6.04
N GLU A 36 61.28 47.85 -5.37
CA GLU A 36 60.44 47.45 -4.23
C GLU A 36 59.76 46.12 -4.58
N LYS A 37 60.04 45.06 -3.82
CA LYS A 37 59.46 43.73 -4.06
C LYS A 37 57.95 43.91 -3.99
N GLN A 38 57.27 43.83 -5.13
CA GLN A 38 55.82 43.74 -5.15
C GLN A 38 55.43 42.46 -4.42
N ALA A 39 54.52 42.57 -3.46
CA ALA A 39 54.02 41.43 -2.71
C ALA A 39 53.49 40.38 -3.68
N THR A 40 53.84 39.11 -3.48
CA THR A 40 53.28 38.02 -4.28
C THR A 40 51.79 37.87 -4.00
N GLU A 41 51.05 37.19 -4.88
CA GLU A 41 49.62 36.95 -4.70
C GLU A 41 49.35 36.23 -3.37
N GLU A 42 50.18 35.26 -3.04
CA GLU A 42 50.16 34.50 -1.80
C GLU A 42 50.48 35.39 -0.57
N GLU A 43 51.37 36.37 -0.72
CA GLU A 43 51.65 37.34 0.34
C GLU A 43 50.44 38.28 0.57
N VAL A 44 49.72 38.65 -0.48
CA VAL A 44 48.48 39.42 -0.33
C VAL A 44 47.40 38.58 0.36
N LEU A 45 47.20 37.32 -0.04
CA LEU A 45 46.22 36.42 0.56
C LEU A 45 46.53 36.10 2.03
N PHE A 46 47.80 35.85 2.37
CA PHE A 46 48.21 35.63 3.75
C PHE A 46 47.89 36.82 4.66
N SER A 47 47.98 38.06 4.15
CA SER A 47 47.64 39.26 4.94
C SER A 47 46.15 39.36 5.28
N GLN A 48 45.29 38.69 4.51
CA GLN A 48 43.83 38.70 4.65
C GLN A 48 43.29 37.43 5.31
N ALA A 49 44.10 36.37 5.40
CA ALA A 49 43.69 35.08 5.95
C ALA A 49 43.30 35.17 7.43
N ASP A 50 42.30 34.37 7.82
CA ASP A 50 41.94 34.15 9.22
C ASP A 50 42.86 33.09 9.84
N LEU A 51 43.98 33.57 10.38
CA LEU A 51 45.00 32.70 10.97
C LEU A 51 44.53 32.06 12.27
N ALA A 52 43.62 32.69 13.02
CA ALA A 52 43.08 32.12 14.25
C ALA A 52 42.20 30.90 13.94
N ARG A 53 41.29 31.05 12.97
CA ARG A 53 40.45 29.94 12.47
C ARG A 53 41.28 28.82 11.88
N PHE A 54 42.27 29.12 11.06
CA PHE A 54 43.18 28.11 10.51
C PHE A 54 43.91 27.32 11.60
N LEU A 55 44.45 28.00 12.62
CA LEU A 55 45.14 27.32 13.73
C LEU A 55 44.19 26.44 14.55
N ALA A 56 42.95 26.87 14.77
CA ALA A 56 41.94 26.09 15.49
C ALA A 56 41.54 24.84 14.69
N GLU A 57 41.16 25.00 13.42
CA GLU A 57 40.75 23.91 12.51
C GLU A 57 41.86 22.87 12.31
N HIS A 58 43.13 23.28 12.37
CA HIS A 58 44.28 22.37 12.25
C HIS A 58 44.63 21.63 13.56
N THR A 59 43.95 21.93 14.67
CA THR A 59 44.25 21.34 15.99
C THR A 59 43.40 20.11 16.30
N LEU A 60 42.12 20.12 15.88
CA LEU A 60 41.13 19.10 16.24
C LEU A 60 40.67 18.33 15.00
N SER A 61 40.42 17.03 15.18
CA SER A 61 39.73 16.19 14.21
C SER A 61 38.22 16.48 14.19
N SER A 62 37.53 16.00 13.15
CA SER A 62 36.07 16.19 12.99
C SER A 62 35.29 15.69 14.21
N ASP A 63 35.60 14.48 14.68
CA ASP A 63 34.91 13.85 15.82
C ASP A 63 35.10 14.65 17.12
N GLU A 64 36.27 15.26 17.31
CA GLU A 64 36.56 16.07 18.50
C GLU A 64 35.76 17.39 18.53
N TRP A 65 35.41 17.95 17.37
CA TRP A 65 34.56 19.13 17.32
C TRP A 65 33.13 18.82 17.77
N GLU A 66 32.57 17.70 17.30
CA GLU A 66 31.27 17.19 17.73
C GLU A 66 31.28 16.88 19.23
N ASP A 67 32.27 16.14 19.73
CA ASP A 67 32.35 15.79 21.16
C ASP A 67 32.48 17.04 22.07
N MET A 68 33.07 18.13 21.57
CA MET A 68 33.14 19.41 22.29
C MET A 68 31.82 20.20 22.26
N ALA A 69 30.99 20.02 21.24
CA ALA A 69 29.74 20.75 21.06
C ALA A 69 28.76 20.50 22.21
N TYR A 70 28.61 19.23 22.62
CA TYR A 70 27.70 18.83 23.68
C TYR A 70 27.94 19.54 25.02
N PRO A 71 29.12 19.44 25.66
CA PRO A 71 29.34 20.09 26.96
C PRO A 71 29.30 21.63 26.88
N LEU A 72 29.70 22.22 25.75
CA LEU A 72 29.74 23.68 25.61
C LEU A 72 28.37 24.31 25.30
N PHE A 73 27.53 23.64 24.51
CA PHE A 73 26.32 24.25 23.95
C PHE A 73 25.03 23.46 24.20
N GLU A 74 25.07 22.13 24.42
CA GLU A 74 23.87 21.37 24.72
C GLU A 74 23.41 21.59 26.18
N ARG A 75 22.15 21.97 26.34
CA ARG A 75 21.58 22.27 27.65
C ARG A 75 21.22 21.01 28.42
N GLY A 76 21.65 20.95 29.68
CA GLY A 76 21.35 19.82 30.55
C GLY A 76 22.35 18.66 30.39
N TYR A 77 23.32 18.81 29.48
CA TYR A 77 24.30 17.77 29.17
C TYR A 77 25.27 17.56 30.34
N LEU A 78 25.77 18.65 30.94
CA LEU A 78 26.69 18.59 32.08
C LEU A 78 26.09 17.86 33.30
N GLU A 79 24.77 17.92 33.50
CA GLU A 79 24.07 17.24 34.61
C GLU A 79 23.82 15.75 34.36
N LYS A 80 23.70 15.35 33.09
CA LYS A 80 23.37 13.96 32.68
C LYS A 80 24.61 13.13 32.38
N HIS A 81 25.68 13.75 31.90
CA HIS A 81 26.85 13.06 31.38
C HIS A 81 27.80 12.56 32.48
N GLN A 82 28.36 11.35 32.28
CA GLN A 82 29.34 10.77 33.18
C GLN A 82 30.76 10.96 32.65
N LEU A 83 31.53 11.82 33.32
CA LEU A 83 32.91 12.14 32.98
C LEU A 83 33.83 10.90 32.95
N SER A 84 34.67 10.81 31.92
CA SER A 84 35.77 9.85 31.83
C SER A 84 37.05 10.40 32.45
N ASP A 85 37.78 9.52 33.16
CA ASP A 85 39.13 9.82 33.66
C ASP A 85 40.20 9.69 32.57
N LYS A 86 39.83 9.19 31.38
CA LYS A 86 40.78 8.79 30.33
C LYS A 86 40.65 9.57 29.02
N ALA A 87 39.54 10.29 28.82
CA ALA A 87 39.31 11.04 27.60
C ALA A 87 40.04 12.39 27.62
N SER A 88 40.55 12.81 26.48
CA SER A 88 41.18 14.12 26.28
C SER A 88 40.92 14.62 24.87
N PHE A 89 40.86 15.95 24.72
CA PHE A 89 40.57 16.66 23.48
C PHE A 89 41.82 17.37 22.94
N GLY A 90 41.93 17.40 21.62
CA GLY A 90 43.07 17.95 20.92
C GLY A 90 44.37 17.31 21.36
N TYR A 91 45.39 18.13 21.60
CA TYR A 91 46.69 17.57 21.90
C TYR A 91 46.75 16.91 23.28
N HIS A 92 46.01 17.36 24.32
CA HIS A 92 45.96 16.72 25.66
C HIS A 92 44.95 17.34 26.68
N LEU A 93 43.93 18.13 26.30
CA LEU A 93 42.99 18.73 27.29
C LEU A 93 42.12 17.64 27.94
N PRO A 94 42.25 17.32 29.24
CA PRO A 94 41.44 16.27 29.86
C PRO A 94 39.95 16.64 29.84
N GLU A 95 39.07 15.66 29.62
CA GLU A 95 37.61 15.89 29.59
C GLU A 95 37.11 16.64 30.83
N LYS A 96 37.62 16.30 32.02
CA LYS A 96 37.26 17.00 33.27
C LYS A 96 37.59 18.49 33.27
N GLU A 97 38.70 18.88 32.65
CA GLU A 97 39.10 20.28 32.57
C GLU A 97 38.25 21.02 31.52
N LEU A 98 37.94 20.38 30.38
CA LEU A 98 37.00 20.92 29.41
C LEU A 98 35.62 21.18 30.05
N TYR A 99 35.11 20.23 30.85
CA TYR A 99 33.80 20.38 31.49
C TYR A 99 33.81 21.47 32.57
N ALA A 100 34.92 21.65 33.28
CA ALA A 100 35.09 22.77 34.21
C ALA A 100 35.12 24.12 33.48
N LEU A 101 35.71 24.17 32.27
CA LEU A 101 35.64 25.35 31.40
C LEU A 101 34.21 25.57 30.88
N ALA A 102 33.50 24.52 30.47
CA ALA A 102 32.11 24.60 30.03
C ALA A 102 31.18 25.11 31.12
N GLU A 103 31.31 24.62 32.36
CA GLU A 103 30.54 25.11 33.51
C GLU A 103 30.79 26.60 33.76
N ARG A 104 32.04 27.06 33.69
CA ARG A 104 32.40 28.48 33.79
C ARG A 104 31.82 29.29 32.64
N TYR A 105 31.89 28.77 31.41
CA TYR A 105 31.32 29.40 30.23
C TYR A 105 29.81 29.59 30.38
N HIS A 106 29.08 28.58 30.87
CA HIS A 106 27.64 28.67 31.17
C HIS A 106 27.32 29.68 32.27
N GLN A 107 28.26 29.95 33.17
CA GLN A 107 28.15 31.01 34.20
C GLN A 107 28.51 32.41 33.69
N GLY A 108 28.96 32.53 32.44
CA GLY A 108 29.31 33.79 31.77
C GLY A 108 30.77 34.22 31.93
N ASP A 109 31.66 33.33 32.36
CA ASP A 109 33.10 33.60 32.40
C ASP A 109 33.70 33.58 30.98
N ASP A 110 34.71 34.43 30.75
CA ASP A 110 35.55 34.36 29.55
C ASP A 110 36.57 33.22 29.71
N ILE A 111 36.46 32.19 28.87
CA ILE A 111 37.30 30.99 28.90
C ILE A 111 38.27 30.91 27.72
N ARG A 112 38.29 31.90 26.81
CA ARG A 112 38.94 31.78 25.49
C ARG A 112 40.43 31.47 25.61
N ARG A 113 41.11 32.17 26.51
CA ARG A 113 42.55 31.96 26.73
C ARG A 113 42.82 30.57 27.30
N GLU A 114 42.09 30.15 28.33
CA GLU A 114 42.27 28.84 28.96
C GLU A 114 41.93 27.69 28.01
N LEU A 115 40.89 27.85 27.18
CA LEU A 115 40.48 26.88 26.17
C LEU A 115 41.57 26.69 25.11
N ALA A 116 42.06 27.79 24.52
CA ALA A 116 43.14 27.74 23.54
C ALA A 116 44.43 27.14 24.12
N LEU A 117 44.78 27.52 25.35
CA LEU A 117 45.91 26.90 26.06
C LEU A 117 45.69 25.39 26.21
N GLY A 118 44.56 24.97 26.78
CA GLY A 118 44.23 23.57 27.01
C GLY A 118 44.38 22.70 25.76
N LEU A 119 43.82 23.15 24.64
CA LEU A 119 43.80 22.41 23.39
C LEU A 119 45.17 22.39 22.68
N MET A 120 46.01 23.42 22.88
CA MET A 120 47.29 23.58 22.16
C MET A 120 48.55 23.30 23.00
N ILE A 121 48.43 23.05 24.33
CA ILE A 121 49.52 23.14 25.32
C ILE A 121 50.75 22.25 25.01
N HIS A 122 50.60 21.11 24.32
CA HIS A 122 51.69 20.13 24.07
C HIS A 122 52.12 19.95 22.60
N ALA A 123 51.74 20.84 21.69
CA ALA A 123 52.32 20.85 20.34
C ALA A 123 53.87 20.89 20.37
N SER A 124 54.49 21.35 21.47
CA SER A 124 55.94 21.48 21.62
C SER A 124 56.72 20.20 21.95
N ASP A 125 56.10 19.10 22.38
CA ASP A 125 56.86 18.05 23.10
C ASP A 125 57.11 16.73 22.33
N ASN A 126 56.41 16.40 21.21
CA ASN A 126 56.59 15.06 20.60
C ASN A 126 56.72 14.82 19.07
N ILE A 127 56.96 15.82 18.21
CA ILE A 127 57.18 15.61 16.76
C ILE A 127 58.32 16.53 16.25
N ALA A 128 59.01 16.12 15.18
CA ALA A 128 60.23 16.76 14.64
C ALA A 128 60.00 18.00 13.74
N ASP A 129 58.75 18.42 13.49
CA ASP A 129 58.37 19.46 12.50
C ASP A 129 57.45 20.57 13.07
N LYS A 130 57.57 20.88 14.36
CA LYS A 130 56.60 21.72 15.12
C LYS A 130 56.52 23.20 14.75
N ASP A 131 57.52 23.72 14.06
CA ASP A 131 57.59 25.15 13.73
C ASP A 131 57.10 25.43 12.31
N LYS A 132 56.58 24.43 11.59
CA LYS A 132 56.15 24.57 10.19
C LYS A 132 54.85 23.81 9.92
N VAL A 133 53.78 24.56 9.64
CA VAL A 133 52.51 24.02 9.14
C VAL A 133 52.50 24.12 7.63
N GLU A 134 52.27 23.01 6.92
CA GLU A 134 52.08 23.04 5.47
C GLU A 134 50.65 23.50 5.16
N PHE A 135 50.51 24.42 4.20
CA PHE A 135 49.22 24.94 3.79
C PHE A 135 49.19 25.27 2.30
N VAL A 136 47.98 25.44 1.76
CA VAL A 136 47.73 25.91 0.39
C VAL A 136 46.74 27.08 0.43
N PHE A 137 46.74 27.90 -0.63
CA PHE A 137 45.68 28.89 -0.85
C PHE A 137 44.61 28.31 -1.77
N GLU A 138 43.38 28.19 -1.28
CA GLU A 138 42.22 27.72 -2.02
C GLU A 138 41.08 28.73 -1.85
N ASP A 139 40.48 29.19 -2.95
CA ASP A 139 39.41 30.19 -2.97
C ASP A 139 39.68 31.46 -2.14
N GLY A 140 40.96 31.87 -2.09
CA GLY A 140 41.40 33.05 -1.33
C GLY A 140 41.54 32.84 0.19
N LYS A 141 41.45 31.59 0.68
CA LYS A 141 41.65 31.22 2.08
C LYS A 141 42.81 30.24 2.25
N ILE A 142 43.32 30.13 3.47
CA ILE A 142 44.34 29.14 3.84
C ILE A 142 43.63 27.81 4.19
N SER A 143 44.13 26.69 3.68
CA SER A 143 43.64 25.34 3.98
C SER A 143 44.80 24.33 4.13
N ASP A 144 44.56 23.24 4.86
CA ASP A 144 45.48 22.11 5.08
C ASP A 144 45.19 20.87 4.21
N ARG A 145 44.21 20.95 3.29
CA ARG A 145 43.72 19.81 2.51
C ARG A 145 44.79 19.13 1.65
N THR A 146 44.70 17.79 1.62
CA THR A 146 45.68 16.88 1.00
C THR A 146 45.20 16.23 -0.31
N TYR A 147 43.97 16.51 -0.74
CA TYR A 147 43.32 15.81 -1.86
C TYR A 147 43.50 16.56 -3.18
N TYR A 148 44.14 15.89 -4.13
CA TYR A 148 44.25 16.20 -5.56
C TYR A 148 45.20 17.35 -6.00
N TYR A 149 46.27 16.91 -6.67
CA TYR A 149 47.19 17.62 -7.57
C TYR A 149 48.27 18.55 -6.98
N ALA A 150 49.51 18.07 -7.17
CA ALA A 150 50.80 18.75 -7.14
C ALA A 150 51.49 18.90 -5.77
N GLU A 151 52.53 18.07 -5.56
CA GLU A 151 53.60 18.25 -4.55
C GLU A 151 54.30 19.64 -4.60
N ASN A 152 53.91 20.53 -5.52
CA ASN A 152 54.57 21.80 -5.81
C ASN A 152 53.78 23.06 -5.41
N LEU A 153 52.59 22.93 -4.81
CA LEU A 153 51.75 24.08 -4.40
C LEU A 153 51.75 24.34 -2.88
N ARG A 154 52.46 23.53 -2.09
CA ARG A 154 52.48 23.68 -0.63
C ARG A 154 53.39 24.80 -0.19
N HIS A 155 52.87 25.65 0.69
CA HIS A 155 53.59 26.67 1.42
C HIS A 155 53.88 26.18 2.83
N SER A 156 54.94 26.70 3.45
CA SER A 156 55.22 26.44 4.87
C SER A 156 54.96 27.71 5.68
N LEU A 157 54.02 27.62 6.62
CA LEU A 157 53.76 28.65 7.62
C LEU A 157 54.66 28.39 8.82
N HIS A 158 55.57 29.31 9.12
CA HIS A 158 56.39 29.20 10.33
C HIS A 158 55.59 29.66 11.54
N LEU A 159 55.57 28.85 12.61
CA LEU A 159 54.91 29.18 13.87
C LEU A 159 55.92 29.30 14.99
N GLU A 160 55.95 30.45 15.67
CA GLU A 160 56.74 30.65 16.89
C GLU A 160 55.78 30.94 18.06
N ARG A 161 55.77 30.05 19.06
CA ARG A 161 54.94 30.18 20.27
C ARG A 161 55.49 31.27 21.19
N THR A 162 54.60 32.08 21.73
CA THR A 162 54.86 33.09 22.77
C THR A 162 54.00 32.81 24.03
N ASP A 163 54.15 33.62 25.08
CA ASP A 163 53.31 33.51 26.29
C ASP A 163 51.83 33.86 26.03
N ASP A 164 51.55 34.61 24.95
CA ASP A 164 50.24 35.21 24.65
C ASP A 164 49.63 34.74 23.32
N GLY A 165 50.30 33.86 22.57
CA GLY A 165 49.85 33.46 21.23
C GLY A 165 50.97 32.92 20.33
N TYR A 166 50.79 33.04 19.01
CA TYR A 166 51.73 32.56 18.00
C TYR A 166 52.13 33.68 17.03
N ASN A 167 53.42 33.78 16.73
CA ASN A 167 53.93 34.54 15.58
C ASN A 167 53.92 33.62 14.35
N CYS A 168 53.13 33.98 13.35
CA CYS A 168 52.95 33.27 12.09
C CYS A 168 53.75 33.97 10.99
N SER A 169 54.70 33.28 10.35
CA SER A 169 55.58 33.87 9.33
C SER A 169 55.54 33.11 7.99
N PHE A 170 55.29 33.83 6.89
CA PHE A 170 55.26 33.30 5.52
C PHE A 170 55.77 34.36 4.53
N GLY A 171 56.61 33.97 3.56
CA GLY A 171 57.11 34.88 2.51
C GLY A 171 57.99 36.06 2.99
N GLY A 172 58.34 36.12 4.27
CA GLY A 172 59.00 37.27 4.90
C GLY A 172 58.03 38.27 5.55
N MET A 173 56.74 37.96 5.59
CA MET A 173 55.76 38.64 6.44
C MET A 173 55.58 37.91 7.77
N GLU A 174 55.17 38.65 8.79
CA GLU A 174 54.89 38.14 10.14
C GLU A 174 53.55 38.69 10.63
N ARG A 175 52.74 37.84 11.27
CA ARG A 175 51.48 38.20 11.92
C ARG A 175 51.40 37.52 13.28
N PHE A 176 51.02 38.26 14.30
CA PHE A 176 50.74 37.71 15.62
C PHE A 176 49.26 37.33 15.73
N VAL A 177 48.97 36.16 16.32
CA VAL A 177 47.63 35.69 16.64
C VAL A 177 47.59 35.35 18.13
N SER A 178 46.73 36.02 18.89
CA SER A 178 46.61 35.82 20.34
C SER A 178 45.88 34.53 20.70
N LEU A 179 46.12 34.02 21.92
CA LEU A 179 45.39 32.87 22.47
C LEU A 179 43.89 33.15 22.59
N GLU A 180 43.51 34.40 22.86
CA GLU A 180 42.11 34.82 22.94
C GLU A 180 41.42 34.78 21.57
N GLU A 181 42.11 35.18 20.49
CA GLU A 181 41.60 35.06 19.11
C GLU A 181 41.44 33.59 18.71
N ILE A 182 42.43 32.74 19.02
CA ILE A 182 42.36 31.31 18.73
C ILE A 182 41.25 30.64 19.56
N GLY A 183 41.11 31.02 20.83
CA GLY A 183 40.05 30.53 21.71
C GLY A 183 38.66 30.92 21.24
N GLN A 184 38.50 32.13 20.70
CA GLN A 184 37.27 32.53 20.04
C GLN A 184 37.00 31.67 18.80
N ALA A 185 38.02 31.41 17.98
CA ALA A 185 37.87 30.57 16.80
C ALA A 185 37.47 29.12 17.15
N PHE A 186 37.99 28.56 18.25
CA PHE A 186 37.50 27.27 18.77
C PHE A 186 36.01 27.34 19.12
N LEU A 187 35.58 28.35 19.90
CA LEU A 187 34.17 28.49 20.28
C LEU A 187 33.26 28.67 19.07
N ASP A 188 33.65 29.52 18.12
CA ASP A 188 32.86 29.80 16.91
C ASP A 188 32.71 28.54 16.06
N ARG A 189 33.80 27.79 15.84
CA ARG A 189 33.80 26.56 15.04
C ARG A 189 33.02 25.43 15.72
N THR A 190 33.18 25.26 17.03
CA THR A 190 32.38 24.29 17.80
C THR A 190 30.90 24.67 17.81
N HIS A 191 30.56 25.96 17.86
CA HIS A 191 29.17 26.40 17.76
C HIS A 191 28.59 26.14 16.36
N GLU A 192 29.38 26.31 15.29
CA GLU A 192 28.97 25.91 13.94
C GLU A 192 28.62 24.41 13.88
N GLU A 193 29.45 23.53 14.47
CA GLU A 193 29.13 22.09 14.56
C GLU A 193 27.87 21.82 15.40
N PHE A 194 27.70 22.53 16.52
CA PHE A 194 26.50 22.38 17.34
C PHE A 194 25.22 22.74 16.57
N GLU A 195 25.25 23.81 15.77
CA GLU A 195 24.12 24.22 14.93
C GLU A 195 23.82 23.18 13.84
N ASP A 196 24.86 22.61 13.24
CA ASP A 196 24.72 21.53 12.26
C ASP A 196 24.10 20.27 12.90
N LEU A 197 24.54 19.88 14.10
CA LEU A 197 23.96 18.76 14.85
C LEU A 197 22.50 19.02 15.24
N ALA A 198 22.23 20.21 15.78
CA ALA A 198 20.89 20.62 16.20
C ALA A 198 19.90 20.66 15.03
N PHE A 199 20.38 21.00 13.82
CA PHE A 199 19.57 20.89 12.60
C PHE A 199 19.09 19.45 12.40
N TRP A 200 19.98 18.45 12.48
CA TRP A 200 19.59 17.05 12.28
C TRP A 200 18.69 16.53 13.39
N TRP A 201 18.91 16.93 14.66
CA TRP A 201 18.02 16.56 15.77
C TRP A 201 16.59 17.03 15.55
N VAL A 202 16.41 18.22 14.98
CA VAL A 202 15.08 18.80 14.72
C VAL A 202 14.48 18.27 13.42
N ARG A 203 15.30 17.94 12.41
CA ARG A 203 14.84 17.70 11.04
C ARG A 203 13.79 16.61 10.93
N ASP A 204 14.02 15.46 11.56
CA ASP A 204 13.17 14.28 11.37
C ASP A 204 11.79 14.50 12.01
N ASP A 205 11.77 14.90 13.28
CA ASP A 205 10.54 15.28 13.99
C ASP A 205 9.78 16.41 13.29
N MET A 206 10.50 17.39 12.73
CA MET A 206 9.89 18.51 12.01
C MET A 206 9.22 18.08 10.70
N ARG A 207 9.84 17.15 9.96
CA ARG A 207 9.26 16.60 8.72
C ARG A 207 8.00 15.78 8.99
N ASP A 208 7.94 15.07 10.11
CA ASP A 208 6.75 14.33 10.53
C ASP A 208 5.61 15.27 10.95
N ALA A 209 5.96 16.39 11.58
CA ALA A 209 4.98 17.31 12.14
C ALA A 209 4.43 18.35 11.15
N VAL A 210 5.25 18.77 10.18
CA VAL A 210 4.94 19.80 9.19
C VAL A 210 5.07 19.22 7.78
N PRO A 211 3.94 18.92 7.09
CA PRO A 211 3.97 18.34 5.76
C PRO A 211 4.76 19.19 4.75
N ASP A 212 5.54 18.52 3.90
CA ASP A 212 6.28 19.12 2.77
C ASP A 212 7.27 20.25 3.16
N ILE A 213 7.76 20.28 4.41
CA ILE A 213 8.76 21.26 4.82
C ILE A 213 10.15 20.95 4.25
N SER A 214 10.80 21.96 3.64
CA SER A 214 12.17 21.81 3.09
C SER A 214 13.24 22.06 4.14
N ASP A 215 14.43 21.53 3.91
CA ASP A 215 15.60 21.70 4.79
C ASP A 215 15.98 23.18 4.94
N GLU A 216 15.89 23.97 3.86
CA GLU A 216 16.12 25.42 3.92
C GLU A 216 15.13 26.10 4.86
N LYS A 217 13.86 25.66 4.84
CA LYS A 217 12.82 26.24 5.69
C LYS A 217 12.99 25.83 7.15
N ILE A 218 13.47 24.62 7.42
CA ILE A 218 13.86 24.18 8.78
C ILE A 218 15.01 25.05 9.30
N ALA A 219 16.04 25.29 8.49
CA ALA A 219 17.16 26.16 8.86
C ALA A 219 16.71 27.62 9.12
N GLU A 220 15.78 28.15 8.32
CA GLU A 220 15.15 29.45 8.57
C GLU A 220 14.38 29.49 9.88
N LEU A 221 13.66 28.42 10.23
CA LEU A 221 12.91 28.33 11.50
C LEU A 221 13.85 28.32 12.71
N LEU A 222 14.94 27.56 12.67
CA LEU A 222 15.95 27.54 13.74
C LEU A 222 16.55 28.94 13.92
N THR A 223 16.96 29.57 12.82
CA THR A 223 17.50 30.94 12.85
C THR A 223 16.49 31.95 13.42
N ALA A 224 15.21 31.84 13.03
CA ALA A 224 14.15 32.70 13.52
C ALA A 224 13.83 32.45 14.99
N PHE A 225 13.88 31.19 15.43
CA PHE A 225 13.72 30.81 16.83
C PHE A 225 14.80 31.48 17.68
N ASP A 226 16.06 31.29 17.32
CA ASP A 226 17.22 31.79 18.07
C ASP A 226 17.24 33.32 18.12
N GLY A 227 16.91 33.98 17.01
CA GLY A 227 16.82 35.43 16.93
C GLY A 227 15.63 36.02 17.71
N ALA A 228 14.59 35.24 17.95
CA ALA A 228 13.40 35.65 18.69
C ALA A 228 13.48 35.33 20.19
N ALA A 229 14.21 34.27 20.56
CA ALA A 229 14.39 33.79 21.91
C ALA A 229 15.02 34.86 22.82
N LEU A 230 14.42 35.09 23.98
CA LEU A 230 14.90 36.05 24.98
C LEU A 230 15.28 35.30 26.25
N HIS A 231 16.39 35.68 26.88
CA HIS A 231 16.87 35.08 28.13
C HIS A 231 15.74 34.71 29.11
N GLY A 232 15.69 33.44 29.52
CA GLY A 232 14.68 32.91 30.44
C GLY A 232 13.29 32.77 29.79
N TRP A 233 13.21 32.40 28.51
CA TRP A 233 11.97 32.00 27.83
C TRP A 233 11.57 30.57 28.21
N GLU A 234 12.55 29.77 28.62
CA GLU A 234 12.48 28.33 28.85
C GLU A 234 11.69 27.97 30.10
N ALA A 235 11.54 28.93 31.03
CA ALA A 235 10.70 28.76 32.20
C ALA A 235 9.20 28.64 31.86
N GLY A 236 8.79 29.01 30.64
CA GLY A 236 7.39 28.96 30.20
C GLY A 236 6.43 29.92 30.94
N ASP A 237 6.92 30.64 31.95
CA ASP A 237 6.13 31.52 32.83
C ASP A 237 5.82 32.89 32.21
N ASN A 238 6.36 33.18 31.04
CA ASN A 238 6.28 34.48 30.39
C ASN A 238 5.69 34.36 28.98
N GLN A 239 4.36 34.32 28.91
CA GLN A 239 3.61 34.21 27.66
C GLN A 239 4.04 35.20 26.57
N PRO A 240 4.32 36.50 26.87
CA PRO A 240 4.87 37.42 25.88
C PRO A 240 6.18 36.97 25.21
N LYS A 241 7.08 36.29 25.93
CA LYS A 241 8.33 35.77 25.34
C LYS A 241 8.06 34.61 24.40
N LEU A 242 7.19 33.67 24.79
CA LEU A 242 6.81 32.53 23.96
C LEU A 242 6.11 33.02 22.68
N ASN A 243 5.15 33.94 22.82
CA ASN A 243 4.42 34.51 21.69
C ASN A 243 5.33 35.27 20.72
N ARG A 244 6.45 35.84 21.19
CA ARG A 244 7.45 36.46 20.31
C ARG A 244 8.15 35.42 19.43
N ILE A 245 8.52 34.28 19.98
CA ILE A 245 9.14 33.17 19.26
C ILE A 245 8.14 32.58 18.27
N LYS A 246 6.96 32.19 18.77
CA LYS A 246 5.86 31.66 17.94
C LYS A 246 5.50 32.58 16.79
N LYS A 247 5.47 33.89 17.02
CA LYS A 247 5.24 34.88 15.95
C LYS A 247 6.34 34.82 14.87
N ALA A 248 7.61 34.73 15.25
CA ALA A 248 8.70 34.64 14.29
C ALA A 248 8.62 33.36 13.44
N LEU A 249 8.25 32.24 14.05
CA LEU A 249 8.01 30.98 13.33
C LEU A 249 6.79 31.06 12.42
N HIS A 250 5.69 31.66 12.89
CA HIS A 250 4.48 31.89 12.10
C HIS A 250 4.74 32.79 10.89
N ASP A 251 5.62 33.80 11.01
CA ASP A 251 5.98 34.66 9.88
C ASP A 251 6.65 33.86 8.73
N ILE A 252 7.19 32.66 9.01
CA ILE A 252 7.77 31.72 8.03
C ILE A 252 6.75 30.67 7.56
N LEU A 253 5.99 30.08 8.48
CA LEU A 253 5.08 28.97 8.20
C LEU A 253 3.72 29.44 7.65
N GLY A 254 3.19 30.54 8.17
CA GLY A 254 1.87 31.06 7.81
C GLY A 254 0.69 30.25 8.34
N ASP A 255 0.94 29.20 9.14
CA ASP A 255 -0.07 28.33 9.74
C ASP A 255 0.14 28.23 11.25
N GLU A 256 -0.93 28.46 12.02
CA GLU A 256 -0.91 28.49 13.49
C GLU A 256 -0.66 27.10 14.10
N THR A 257 -1.22 26.04 13.51
CA THR A 257 -1.07 24.67 14.03
C THR A 257 0.35 24.16 13.80
N GLN A 258 0.89 24.37 12.61
CA GLN A 258 2.28 24.02 12.27
C GLN A 258 3.26 24.84 13.11
N THR A 259 2.95 26.11 13.37
CA THR A 259 3.76 26.97 14.24
C THR A 259 3.89 26.40 15.65
N GLU A 260 2.78 25.94 16.24
CA GLU A 260 2.78 25.35 17.58
C GLU A 260 3.60 24.06 17.63
N LYS A 261 3.45 23.20 16.62
CA LYS A 261 4.25 21.97 16.50
C LYS A 261 5.74 22.27 16.32
N ALA A 262 6.09 23.17 15.38
CA ALA A 262 7.47 23.56 15.13
C ALA A 262 8.12 24.19 16.37
N PHE A 263 7.38 25.04 17.08
CA PHE A 263 7.83 25.60 18.36
C PHE A 263 8.13 24.51 19.40
N ALA A 264 7.22 23.54 19.56
CA ALA A 264 7.39 22.46 20.52
C ALA A 264 8.59 21.56 20.18
N ILE A 265 8.78 21.24 18.90
CA ILE A 265 9.89 20.41 18.43
C ILE A 265 11.22 21.12 18.62
N ILE A 266 11.36 22.38 18.17
CA ILE A 266 12.62 23.12 18.34
C ILE A 266 12.94 23.29 19.83
N ALA A 267 11.93 23.61 20.65
CA ALA A 267 12.14 23.72 22.10
C ALA A 267 12.60 22.40 22.72
N LYS A 268 12.03 21.26 22.28
CA LYS A 268 12.36 19.93 22.81
C LYS A 268 13.71 19.43 22.30
N GLU A 269 13.91 19.36 20.99
CA GLU A 269 15.08 18.71 20.39
C GLU A 269 16.35 19.56 20.49
N LYS A 270 16.28 20.87 20.21
CA LYS A 270 17.47 21.74 20.28
C LYS A 270 17.76 22.22 21.71
N TYR A 271 16.73 22.53 22.48
CA TYR A 271 16.89 23.19 23.79
C TYR A 271 16.58 22.30 25.00
N ASN A 272 16.08 21.07 24.78
CA ASN A 272 15.66 20.15 25.84
C ASN A 272 14.65 20.79 26.81
N VAL A 273 13.70 21.55 26.25
CA VAL A 273 12.59 22.25 26.94
C VAL A 273 11.26 21.74 26.39
N SER A 274 10.39 21.21 27.26
CA SER A 274 9.04 20.80 26.89
C SER A 274 7.99 21.69 27.56
N PHE A 275 6.95 22.05 26.80
CA PHE A 275 5.79 22.78 27.31
C PHE A 275 4.57 21.87 27.24
N GLU A 276 3.76 21.80 28.29
CA GLU A 276 2.48 21.10 28.20
C GLU A 276 1.53 21.84 27.24
N PRO A 277 0.88 21.16 26.28
CA PRO A 277 0.00 21.81 25.32
C PRO A 277 -1.23 22.41 26.03
N GLU A 278 -1.74 23.55 25.51
CA GLU A 278 -3.03 24.09 25.93
C GLU A 278 -4.14 23.06 25.65
N ARG A 279 -4.80 22.59 26.71
CA ARG A 279 -5.82 21.54 26.62
C ARG A 279 -7.01 22.02 25.80
N LYS A 280 -7.34 21.30 24.72
CA LYS A 280 -8.64 21.43 24.04
C LYS A 280 -9.76 21.11 25.05
N PRO A 281 -10.90 21.84 25.02
CA PRO A 281 -12.01 21.54 25.92
C PRO A 281 -12.58 20.16 25.61
N ASP A 282 -13.03 19.46 26.66
CA ASP A 282 -13.65 18.14 26.50
C ASP A 282 -14.87 18.22 25.56
N SER A 283 -14.98 17.25 24.66
CA SER A 283 -16.08 17.16 23.70
C SER A 283 -16.45 15.69 23.43
N LEU A 284 -17.67 15.47 22.97
CA LEU A 284 -18.17 14.15 22.58
C LEU A 284 -19.18 14.31 21.45
N GLU A 285 -18.86 13.72 20.31
CA GLU A 285 -19.68 13.69 19.11
C GLU A 285 -19.91 12.24 18.70
N PHE A 286 -21.15 11.93 18.32
CA PHE A 286 -21.55 10.64 17.79
C PHE A 286 -22.19 10.84 16.42
N GLN A 287 -21.83 9.99 15.48
CA GLN A 287 -22.44 9.98 14.16
C GLN A 287 -22.69 8.54 13.71
N PHE A 288 -23.84 8.31 13.08
CA PHE A 288 -24.10 7.09 12.33
C PHE A 288 -23.41 7.18 10.95
N GLY A 289 -22.70 6.13 10.56
CA GLY A 289 -21.78 6.15 9.42
C GLY A 289 -20.50 6.95 9.68
N TYR A 290 -19.53 6.84 8.78
CA TYR A 290 -18.31 7.65 8.78
C TYR A 290 -17.99 8.12 7.36
N SER A 291 -17.55 9.38 7.23
CA SER A 291 -17.17 9.98 5.94
C SER A 291 -15.66 10.02 5.83
N LYS A 292 -15.09 9.17 4.96
CA LYS A 292 -13.64 9.21 4.71
C LYS A 292 -13.24 10.37 3.78
N ASP A 293 -14.14 10.77 2.85
CA ASP A 293 -13.80 11.67 1.74
C ASP A 293 -14.93 12.65 1.33
N GLY A 294 -15.96 12.85 2.16
CA GLY A 294 -17.10 13.71 1.80
C GLY A 294 -18.04 13.14 0.72
N ASN A 295 -17.82 11.90 0.27
CA ASN A 295 -18.74 11.13 -0.56
C ASN A 295 -19.28 9.93 0.23
N ASP A 296 -20.55 10.02 0.60
CA ASP A 296 -21.43 9.07 1.30
C ASP A 296 -20.86 7.69 1.69
N ARG A 297 -20.86 7.39 3.00
CA ARG A 297 -20.98 6.02 3.52
C ARG A 297 -21.88 5.96 4.76
N TRP A 298 -23.11 6.45 4.61
CA TRP A 298 -24.20 6.00 5.46
C TRP A 298 -24.51 4.53 5.14
N PHE A 299 -24.26 3.62 6.09
CA PHE A 299 -24.60 2.20 5.92
C PHE A 299 -25.25 1.66 7.19
N THR A 300 -26.51 1.25 7.04
CA THR A 300 -27.25 0.46 8.03
C THR A 300 -28.18 -0.52 7.31
N GLU A 301 -28.16 -1.78 7.72
CA GLU A 301 -29.11 -2.81 7.28
C GLU A 301 -30.42 -2.77 8.09
N SER A 302 -30.46 -1.96 9.16
CA SER A 302 -31.64 -1.81 10.01
C SER A 302 -32.54 -0.68 9.53
N GLY A 303 -33.66 -1.05 8.90
CA GLY A 303 -34.71 -0.09 8.53
C GLY A 303 -35.20 0.74 9.72
N LEU A 304 -35.31 0.14 10.92
CA LEU A 304 -35.71 0.86 12.13
C LEU A 304 -34.70 1.93 12.54
N LEU A 305 -33.40 1.66 12.38
CA LEU A 305 -32.36 2.63 12.69
C LEU A 305 -32.29 3.72 11.62
N SER A 306 -32.46 3.35 10.36
CA SER A 306 -32.55 4.30 9.24
C SER A 306 -33.71 5.29 9.45
N ASP A 307 -34.91 4.79 9.72
CA ASP A 307 -36.10 5.61 9.96
C ASP A 307 -35.91 6.54 11.18
N PHE A 308 -35.31 6.02 12.26
CA PHE A 308 -35.01 6.81 13.45
C PHE A 308 -34.03 7.95 13.17
N ALA A 309 -32.96 7.66 12.44
CA ALA A 309 -31.97 8.67 12.08
C ALA A 309 -32.54 9.75 11.15
N GLU A 310 -33.41 9.39 10.20
CA GLU A 310 -34.12 10.35 9.36
C GLU A 310 -35.07 11.25 10.16
N GLU A 311 -35.75 10.71 11.19
CA GLU A 311 -36.70 11.45 12.03
C GLU A 311 -35.99 12.42 12.99
N HIS A 312 -34.86 12.01 13.57
CA HIS A 312 -34.23 12.74 14.68
C HIS A 312 -32.94 13.49 14.32
N GLY A 313 -32.31 13.19 13.18
CA GLY A 313 -31.06 13.83 12.75
C GLY A 313 -29.88 13.50 13.66
N GLU A 314 -29.07 14.51 13.98
CA GLU A 314 -27.97 14.36 14.95
C GLU A 314 -28.51 14.11 16.37
N ILE A 315 -28.03 13.03 16.99
CA ILE A 315 -28.41 12.63 18.35
C ILE A 315 -27.20 12.60 19.26
N SER A 316 -27.43 12.67 20.57
CA SER A 316 -26.35 12.51 21.54
C SER A 316 -25.81 11.07 21.57
N PHE A 317 -24.58 10.93 22.05
CA PHE A 317 -23.99 9.62 22.33
C PHE A 317 -24.86 8.80 23.31
N ALA A 318 -25.39 9.42 24.36
CA ALA A 318 -26.22 8.74 25.36
C ALA A 318 -27.47 8.09 24.71
N LEU A 319 -28.18 8.85 23.87
CA LEU A 319 -29.36 8.36 23.16
C LEU A 319 -28.99 7.27 22.15
N ALA A 320 -27.89 7.45 21.41
CA ALA A 320 -27.39 6.45 20.48
C ALA A 320 -27.05 5.14 21.19
N ASN A 321 -26.30 5.20 22.30
CA ASN A 321 -25.89 4.03 23.07
C ASN A 321 -27.11 3.22 23.57
N ALA A 322 -28.11 3.90 24.13
CA ALA A 322 -29.31 3.26 24.65
C ALA A 322 -30.27 2.74 23.55
N LEU A 323 -30.30 3.41 22.39
CA LEU A 323 -31.05 2.94 21.21
C LEU A 323 -30.44 1.68 20.63
N MET A 324 -29.12 1.67 20.46
CA MET A 324 -28.37 0.54 19.91
C MET A 324 -28.52 -0.70 20.81
N GLU A 325 -28.40 -0.52 22.13
CA GLU A 325 -28.64 -1.60 23.11
C GLU A 325 -30.05 -2.21 22.98
N TYR A 326 -31.08 -1.38 22.80
CA TYR A 326 -32.44 -1.89 22.62
C TYR A 326 -32.64 -2.60 21.28
N LEU A 327 -32.09 -2.04 20.19
CA LEU A 327 -32.19 -2.65 18.87
C LEU A 327 -31.46 -3.99 18.79
N ASP A 328 -30.30 -4.09 19.44
CA ASP A 328 -29.55 -5.33 19.59
C ASP A 328 -30.39 -6.40 20.31
N ASP A 329 -30.89 -6.08 21.50
CA ASP A 329 -31.74 -6.98 22.30
C ASP A 329 -33.00 -7.41 21.54
N LYS A 330 -33.63 -6.46 20.83
CA LYS A 330 -34.82 -6.72 20.00
C LYS A 330 -34.50 -7.68 18.87
N GLN A 331 -33.48 -7.42 18.06
CA GLN A 331 -33.13 -8.26 16.91
C GLN A 331 -32.67 -9.64 17.39
N HIS A 332 -31.87 -9.70 18.45
CA HIS A 332 -31.40 -10.95 19.03
C HIS A 332 -32.56 -11.82 19.54
N LYS A 333 -33.49 -11.25 20.33
CA LYS A 333 -34.64 -12.01 20.84
C LYS A 333 -35.58 -12.47 19.73
N GLU A 334 -35.81 -11.63 18.73
CA GLU A 334 -36.72 -11.97 17.63
C GLU A 334 -36.15 -13.03 16.68
N ARG A 335 -34.83 -13.02 16.41
CA ARG A 335 -34.19 -14.07 15.59
C ARG A 335 -34.21 -15.45 16.26
N MET A 336 -34.25 -15.48 17.58
CA MET A 336 -34.40 -16.73 18.36
C MET A 336 -35.80 -17.33 18.26
N ILE A 337 -36.73 -16.68 17.55
CA ILE A 337 -38.09 -17.17 17.29
C ILE A 337 -38.22 -17.37 15.77
N PRO A 338 -37.99 -18.59 15.24
CA PRO A 338 -37.99 -18.86 13.80
C PRO A 338 -39.25 -18.36 13.08
N ASP A 339 -40.41 -18.51 13.71
CA ASP A 339 -41.71 -18.13 13.13
C ASP A 339 -41.89 -16.62 12.91
N LEU A 340 -41.06 -15.77 13.53
CA LEU A 340 -41.09 -14.33 13.31
C LEU A 340 -40.39 -13.90 12.02
N ASN A 341 -39.66 -14.80 11.36
CA ASN A 341 -38.84 -14.54 10.18
C ASN A 341 -38.04 -13.23 10.34
N ALA A 342 -37.44 -13.03 11.51
CA ALA A 342 -36.78 -11.77 11.87
C ALA A 342 -35.48 -11.51 11.10
N GLY A 343 -35.00 -12.49 10.33
CA GLY A 343 -33.70 -12.46 9.66
C GLY A 343 -32.55 -12.68 10.62
N TYR A 344 -31.33 -12.56 10.10
CA TYR A 344 -30.11 -12.69 10.89
C TYR A 344 -29.75 -11.37 11.61
N TYR A 345 -28.52 -11.21 12.11
CA TYR A 345 -28.07 -9.92 12.64
C TYR A 345 -27.96 -8.88 11.50
N LYS A 346 -27.96 -7.59 11.86
CA LYS A 346 -27.93 -6.47 10.91
C LYS A 346 -26.70 -5.60 11.14
N LYS A 347 -26.03 -5.18 10.09
CA LYS A 347 -24.79 -4.40 10.16
C LYS A 347 -25.06 -2.91 10.10
N THR A 348 -24.36 -2.12 10.92
CA THR A 348 -24.41 -0.65 10.85
C THR A 348 -23.05 -0.05 11.17
N ASN A 349 -22.68 1.05 10.51
CA ASN A 349 -21.44 1.76 10.82
C ASN A 349 -21.71 2.91 11.79
N PHE A 350 -20.72 3.26 12.62
CA PHE A 350 -20.77 4.44 13.49
C PHE A 350 -19.37 5.05 13.68
N GLU A 351 -19.36 6.32 14.08
CA GLU A 351 -18.17 7.09 14.45
C GLU A 351 -18.41 7.82 15.78
N ILE A 352 -17.39 7.80 16.64
CA ILE A 352 -17.31 8.59 17.87
C ILE A 352 -16.05 9.44 17.81
N LYS A 353 -16.21 10.75 18.02
CA LYS A 353 -15.10 11.68 18.21
C LYS A 353 -15.20 12.27 19.60
N ALA A 354 -14.15 12.15 20.39
CA ALA A 354 -14.11 12.71 21.74
C ALA A 354 -12.80 13.44 21.98
N VAL A 355 -12.86 14.49 22.79
CA VAL A 355 -11.70 15.11 23.42
C VAL A 355 -11.85 14.89 24.91
N VAL A 356 -10.85 14.28 25.55
CA VAL A 356 -10.83 14.02 26.99
C VAL A 356 -9.51 14.48 27.57
N ASP A 357 -9.53 15.43 28.50
CA ASP A 357 -8.33 16.02 29.11
C ASP A 357 -7.36 16.65 28.08
N GLY A 358 -7.87 17.07 26.93
CA GLY A 358 -7.09 17.62 25.81
C GLY A 358 -6.54 16.57 24.83
N GLN A 359 -6.77 15.28 25.08
CA GLN A 359 -6.43 14.19 24.17
C GLN A 359 -7.59 13.88 23.21
N GLU A 360 -7.29 13.73 21.92
CA GLU A 360 -8.27 13.36 20.90
C GLU A 360 -8.43 11.85 20.78
N PHE A 361 -9.68 11.40 20.68
CA PHE A 361 -10.06 10.02 20.41
C PHE A 361 -10.99 10.01 19.21
N ASN A 362 -10.67 9.18 18.21
CA ASN A 362 -11.57 8.84 17.12
C ASN A 362 -11.75 7.32 17.10
N PHE A 363 -13.00 6.86 17.17
CA PHE A 363 -13.36 5.46 17.05
C PHE A 363 -14.40 5.29 15.96
N SER A 364 -14.05 4.55 14.90
CA SER A 364 -14.94 4.20 13.79
C SER A 364 -15.00 2.70 13.64
N ASN A 365 -16.18 2.10 13.69
CA ASN A 365 -16.34 0.66 13.56
C ASN A 365 -17.72 0.25 13.01
N ARG A 366 -17.86 -1.04 12.70
CA ARG A 366 -19.12 -1.68 12.35
C ARG A 366 -19.71 -2.35 13.59
N PHE A 367 -20.95 -2.02 13.89
CA PHE A 367 -21.75 -2.65 14.93
C PHE A 367 -22.73 -3.66 14.31
N ASP A 368 -22.76 -4.88 14.85
CA ASP A 368 -23.61 -5.97 14.38
C ASP A 368 -24.84 -6.11 15.31
N ILE A 369 -25.97 -5.53 14.91
CA ILE A 369 -27.22 -5.47 15.67
C ILE A 369 -27.88 -6.86 15.71
N GLY A 370 -28.00 -7.44 16.90
CA GLY A 370 -28.65 -8.71 17.17
C GLY A 370 -27.67 -9.88 17.27
N ASP A 371 -26.37 -9.64 17.40
CA ASP A 371 -25.35 -10.67 17.62
C ASP A 371 -25.51 -11.31 19.01
N GLY A 372 -26.00 -10.56 19.99
CA GLY A 372 -26.43 -11.05 21.29
C GLY A 372 -25.28 -11.38 22.22
N LYS A 373 -24.44 -10.37 22.51
CA LYS A 373 -23.31 -10.46 23.46
C LYS A 373 -23.74 -10.63 24.92
N GLY A 374 -24.49 -11.68 25.23
CA GLY A 374 -25.07 -11.98 26.53
C GLY A 374 -26.14 -10.97 26.95
N SER A 375 -27.07 -11.38 27.81
CA SER A 375 -28.16 -10.52 28.27
C SER A 375 -27.62 -9.26 29.00
N GLY A 376 -27.56 -8.13 28.29
CA GLY A 376 -27.17 -6.82 28.81
C GLY A 376 -25.81 -6.26 28.33
N GLY A 377 -25.21 -6.80 27.26
CA GLY A 377 -23.89 -6.37 26.74
C GLY A 377 -23.89 -5.80 25.30
N GLY A 378 -25.05 -5.38 24.79
CA GLY A 378 -25.22 -4.91 23.39
C GLY A 378 -25.08 -3.41 23.18
N SER A 379 -24.47 -2.66 24.11
CA SER A 379 -24.32 -1.21 23.97
C SER A 379 -23.10 -0.84 23.12
N LEU A 380 -23.03 0.41 22.66
CA LEU A 380 -21.84 0.92 21.95
C LEU A 380 -20.61 0.90 22.87
N ILE A 381 -20.78 1.19 24.16
CA ILE A 381 -19.71 1.14 25.16
C ILE A 381 -19.17 -0.28 25.28
N ASP A 382 -20.05 -1.27 25.38
CA ASP A 382 -19.63 -2.67 25.51
C ASP A 382 -18.90 -3.15 24.27
N HIS A 383 -19.38 -2.76 23.08
CA HIS A 383 -18.72 -3.07 21.82
C HIS A 383 -17.30 -2.49 21.73
N ILE A 384 -17.12 -1.21 22.09
CA ILE A 384 -15.78 -0.58 22.15
C ILE A 384 -14.91 -1.29 23.18
N ARG A 385 -15.45 -1.58 24.37
CA ARG A 385 -14.72 -2.24 25.45
C ARG A 385 -14.22 -3.62 25.00
N THR A 386 -15.08 -4.47 24.46
CA THR A 386 -14.70 -5.81 23.98
C THR A 386 -13.62 -5.74 22.91
N ILE A 387 -13.71 -4.82 21.95
CA ILE A 387 -12.69 -4.66 20.91
C ILE A 387 -11.34 -4.28 21.53
N CYS A 388 -11.33 -3.30 22.43
CA CYS A 388 -10.09 -2.88 23.06
C CYS A 388 -9.53 -3.95 24.01
N GLU A 389 -10.36 -4.66 24.77
CA GLU A 389 -9.94 -5.77 25.64
C GLU A 389 -9.32 -6.90 24.82
N ASN A 390 -9.95 -7.27 23.71
CA ASN A 390 -9.42 -8.29 22.79
C ASN A 390 -8.08 -7.85 22.19
N ALA A 391 -7.96 -6.58 21.76
CA ALA A 391 -6.69 -6.05 21.25
C ALA A 391 -5.59 -6.03 22.33
N VAL A 392 -5.89 -5.71 23.58
CA VAL A 392 -4.90 -5.73 24.67
C VAL A 392 -4.50 -7.16 25.05
N ALA A 393 -5.48 -8.08 25.08
CA ALA A 393 -5.27 -9.49 25.41
C ALA A 393 -4.54 -10.24 24.29
N SER A 394 -4.65 -9.78 23.04
CA SER A 394 -4.05 -10.42 21.89
C SER A 394 -2.55 -10.66 22.08
N THR A 395 -2.13 -11.90 21.87
CA THR A 395 -0.73 -12.27 21.68
C THR A 395 -0.35 -12.32 20.20
N ALA A 396 -1.32 -12.09 19.31
CA ALA A 396 -1.15 -12.06 17.88
C ALA A 396 -0.83 -10.64 17.39
N TYR A 397 0.10 -10.58 16.45
CA TYR A 397 0.45 -9.40 15.66
C TYR A 397 -0.77 -8.93 14.84
N PRO A 398 -1.02 -7.62 14.65
CA PRO A 398 -0.21 -6.47 15.04
C PRO A 398 -0.27 -6.11 16.53
N TYR A 399 -1.25 -6.65 17.24
CA TYR A 399 -1.62 -6.23 18.60
C TYR A 399 -0.76 -6.83 19.72
N ASN A 400 0.39 -7.45 19.41
CA ASN A 400 1.21 -8.17 20.39
C ASN A 400 2.36 -7.34 20.99
N THR A 401 2.69 -6.17 20.42
CA THR A 401 3.75 -5.29 20.92
C THR A 401 3.25 -4.35 22.03
N PRO A 402 4.15 -3.85 22.90
CA PRO A 402 3.79 -2.81 23.88
C PRO A 402 3.18 -1.56 23.23
N GLU A 403 3.70 -1.15 22.07
CA GLU A 403 3.31 0.02 21.31
C GLU A 403 1.91 -0.14 20.70
N SER A 404 1.61 -1.28 20.07
CA SER A 404 0.28 -1.52 19.47
C SER A 404 -0.82 -1.66 20.52
N LYS A 405 -0.47 -2.10 21.74
CA LYS A 405 -1.39 -2.16 22.89
C LYS A 405 -1.60 -0.82 23.57
N GLU A 406 -0.80 0.21 23.29
CA GLU A 406 -0.92 1.52 23.93
C GLU A 406 -2.26 2.18 23.61
N THR A 407 -2.63 2.21 22.32
CA THR A 407 -3.89 2.85 21.88
C THR A 407 -5.12 2.16 22.48
N PRO A 408 -5.30 0.83 22.39
CA PRO A 408 -6.42 0.13 23.04
C PRO A 408 -6.43 0.28 24.57
N ARG A 409 -5.26 0.24 25.24
CA ARG A 409 -5.18 0.51 26.69
C ARG A 409 -5.63 1.92 27.02
N ASN A 410 -5.26 2.89 26.21
CA ASN A 410 -5.64 4.27 26.42
C ASN A 410 -7.15 4.48 26.18
N MET A 411 -7.74 3.82 25.18
CA MET A 411 -9.18 3.79 25.00
C MET A 411 -9.90 3.18 26.22
N LEU A 412 -9.42 2.07 26.78
CA LEU A 412 -10.00 1.44 27.98
C LEU A 412 -9.84 2.30 29.24
N ASN A 413 -8.70 2.96 29.42
CA ASN A 413 -8.39 3.69 30.65
C ASN A 413 -8.95 5.12 30.67
N VAL A 414 -9.17 5.72 29.51
CA VAL A 414 -9.57 7.13 29.38
C VAL A 414 -10.93 7.26 28.69
N LEU A 415 -11.05 6.77 27.46
CA LEU A 415 -12.27 6.96 26.65
C LEU A 415 -13.48 6.21 27.24
N VAL A 416 -13.35 4.92 27.56
CA VAL A 416 -14.48 4.10 28.04
C VAL A 416 -15.09 4.67 29.33
N PRO A 417 -14.32 5.01 30.38
CA PRO A 417 -14.86 5.66 31.58
C PRO A 417 -15.54 7.01 31.28
N TYR A 418 -15.01 7.77 30.32
CA TYR A 418 -15.61 9.02 29.90
C TYR A 418 -16.95 8.80 29.20
N LEU A 419 -17.05 7.81 28.31
CA LEU A 419 -18.31 7.43 27.65
C LEU A 419 -19.36 6.94 28.67
N GLU A 420 -18.95 6.13 29.65
CA GLU A 420 -19.81 5.67 30.75
C GLU A 420 -20.39 6.84 31.55
N ALA A 421 -19.55 7.84 31.89
CA ALA A 421 -19.99 9.04 32.59
C ALA A 421 -20.98 9.90 31.77
N HIS A 422 -20.95 9.79 30.44
CA HIS A 422 -21.80 10.52 29.49
C HIS A 422 -22.92 9.66 28.88
N SER A 423 -23.21 8.49 29.47
CA SER A 423 -24.26 7.57 28.99
C SER A 423 -25.66 7.87 29.53
N ALA A 424 -25.79 8.82 30.47
CA ALA A 424 -27.07 9.14 31.11
C ALA A 424 -27.99 9.96 30.19
N LEU A 425 -29.18 9.43 29.92
CA LEU A 425 -30.20 10.12 29.12
C LEU A 425 -30.80 11.33 29.84
N THR A 426 -31.04 12.40 29.10
CA THR A 426 -31.92 13.49 29.54
C THR A 426 -33.38 13.03 29.59
N ALA A 427 -34.25 13.82 30.25
CA ALA A 427 -35.68 13.49 30.32
C ALA A 427 -36.34 13.49 28.93
N GLU A 428 -35.90 14.37 28.04
CA GLU A 428 -36.34 14.43 26.64
C GLU A 428 -35.89 13.20 25.85
N GLU A 429 -34.62 12.79 25.97
CA GLU A 429 -34.09 11.62 25.26
C GLU A 429 -34.67 10.31 25.79
N GLN A 430 -34.88 10.20 27.10
CA GLN A 430 -35.58 9.06 27.69
C GLN A 430 -36.98 8.94 27.09
N LYS A 431 -37.69 10.05 26.93
CA LYS A 431 -39.01 10.04 26.31
C LYS A 431 -38.95 9.64 24.83
N ILE A 432 -37.98 10.12 24.07
CA ILE A 432 -37.78 9.72 22.66
C ILE A 432 -37.56 8.21 22.57
N LEU A 433 -36.70 7.66 23.44
CA LEU A 433 -36.42 6.23 23.48
C LEU A 433 -37.65 5.42 23.90
N ASP A 434 -38.42 5.87 24.89
CA ASP A 434 -39.63 5.20 25.35
C ASP A 434 -40.72 5.20 24.26
N ASP A 435 -40.92 6.33 23.57
CA ASP A 435 -41.85 6.44 22.44
C ASP A 435 -41.42 5.52 21.28
N PHE A 436 -40.10 5.40 21.02
CA PHE A 436 -39.56 4.46 20.03
C PHE A 436 -39.82 3.00 20.42
N LYS A 437 -39.58 2.64 21.68
CA LYS A 437 -39.83 1.29 22.22
C LYS A 437 -41.32 0.92 22.17
N GLU A 438 -42.22 1.86 22.45
CA GLU A 438 -43.66 1.65 22.36
C GLU A 438 -44.12 1.41 20.92
N LYS A 439 -43.58 2.16 19.95
CA LYS A 439 -43.86 1.95 18.52
C LYS A 439 -43.27 0.65 17.98
N ASN A 440 -42.12 0.22 18.51
CA ASN A 440 -41.33 -0.90 18.02
C ASN A 440 -41.08 -1.97 19.10
N PRO A 441 -42.12 -2.56 19.72
CA PRO A 441 -41.96 -3.51 20.81
C PRO A 441 -41.26 -4.79 20.34
N ILE A 442 -40.51 -5.46 21.22
CA ILE A 442 -39.91 -6.77 20.92
C ILE A 442 -41.04 -7.78 20.66
N ARG A 443 -41.05 -8.37 19.46
CA ARG A 443 -42.05 -9.37 19.04
C ARG A 443 -41.81 -10.68 19.79
N THR A 444 -42.90 -11.37 20.10
CA THR A 444 -42.89 -12.70 20.73
C THR A 444 -43.57 -13.72 19.83
N ILE A 445 -43.53 -15.00 20.19
CA ILE A 445 -44.23 -16.06 19.44
C ILE A 445 -45.73 -15.79 19.26
N ASP A 446 -46.36 -15.07 20.20
CA ASP A 446 -47.77 -14.67 20.10
C ASP A 446 -48.03 -13.60 19.02
N SER A 447 -46.96 -13.01 18.45
CA SER A 447 -47.02 -12.00 17.39
C SER A 447 -47.12 -12.59 15.97
N VAL A 448 -47.05 -13.93 15.83
CA VAL A 448 -47.20 -14.63 14.55
C VAL A 448 -48.69 -14.85 14.26
N GLU A 449 -49.21 -14.30 13.15
CA GLU A 449 -50.55 -14.66 12.66
C GLU A 449 -50.55 -16.13 12.20
N LYS A 450 -51.39 -16.96 12.82
CA LYS A 450 -51.48 -18.40 12.53
C LYS A 450 -52.19 -18.62 11.18
N ALA A 451 -51.44 -18.89 10.13
CA ALA A 451 -51.99 -19.33 8.85
C ALA A 451 -52.58 -20.75 8.97
N GLN A 452 -53.81 -20.95 8.49
CA GLN A 452 -54.49 -22.26 8.43
C GLN A 452 -54.25 -22.86 7.04
N GLY A 453 -53.71 -24.08 6.97
CA GLY A 453 -53.55 -24.83 5.72
C GLY A 453 -54.67 -25.84 5.46
N LYS A 454 -54.66 -26.46 4.27
CA LYS A 454 -55.47 -27.66 3.97
C LYS A 454 -54.57 -28.82 3.55
N PHE A 455 -55.01 -30.05 3.79
CA PHE A 455 -54.37 -31.26 3.28
C PHE A 455 -55.35 -32.09 2.45
N GLN A 456 -54.83 -32.81 1.47
CA GLN A 456 -55.56 -33.70 0.58
C GLN A 456 -54.86 -35.05 0.50
N ILE A 457 -55.62 -36.15 0.51
CA ILE A 457 -55.08 -37.52 0.40
C ILE A 457 -55.50 -38.11 -0.94
N TYR A 458 -54.52 -38.60 -1.69
CA TYR A 458 -54.67 -39.19 -3.02
C TYR A 458 -54.24 -40.66 -3.00
N GLN A 459 -55.05 -41.54 -3.58
CA GLN A 459 -54.77 -42.99 -3.67
C GLN A 459 -54.95 -43.51 -5.09
N LEU A 460 -54.14 -44.49 -5.49
CA LEU A 460 -54.24 -45.09 -6.83
C LEU A 460 -55.55 -45.91 -6.95
N PRO A 461 -56.37 -45.67 -7.99
CA PRO A 461 -57.69 -46.32 -8.15
C PRO A 461 -57.53 -47.82 -8.27
N GLY A 462 -58.45 -48.60 -7.70
CA GLY A 462 -58.48 -50.07 -7.79
C GLY A 462 -58.63 -50.61 -9.23
N GLY A 463 -57.97 -51.73 -9.55
CA GLY A 463 -58.02 -52.38 -10.87
C GLY A 463 -56.66 -52.87 -11.40
N GLU A 464 -56.69 -53.57 -12.55
CA GLU A 464 -55.52 -54.18 -13.20
C GLU A 464 -54.45 -53.15 -13.63
N LYS A 465 -54.89 -51.94 -14.02
CA LYS A 465 -54.02 -50.90 -14.61
C LYS A 465 -52.80 -50.52 -13.75
N TYR A 466 -52.96 -50.49 -12.42
CA TYR A 466 -51.90 -50.10 -11.48
C TYR A 466 -51.52 -51.26 -10.54
N HIS A 467 -51.92 -52.50 -10.85
CA HIS A 467 -51.71 -53.63 -9.93
C HIS A 467 -50.23 -53.90 -9.61
N GLY A 468 -49.34 -53.71 -10.59
CA GLY A 468 -47.89 -53.87 -10.41
C GLY A 468 -47.15 -52.60 -9.93
N VAL A 469 -47.88 -51.51 -9.69
CA VAL A 469 -47.33 -50.20 -9.29
C VAL A 469 -47.78 -49.81 -7.88
N ARG A 470 -48.96 -50.28 -7.45
CA ARG A 470 -49.42 -50.08 -6.06
C ARG A 470 -48.48 -50.75 -5.08
N PHE A 471 -48.21 -50.04 -3.98
CA PHE A 471 -47.31 -50.46 -2.90
C PHE A 471 -45.83 -50.61 -3.28
N GLU A 472 -45.40 -50.04 -4.41
CA GLU A 472 -43.99 -49.99 -4.78
C GLU A 472 -43.34 -48.66 -4.34
N GLY A 473 -42.07 -48.69 -3.95
CA GLY A 473 -41.33 -47.48 -3.55
C GLY A 473 -40.98 -46.58 -4.74
N LEU A 474 -40.82 -45.28 -4.50
CA LEU A 474 -40.64 -44.30 -5.57
C LEU A 474 -39.37 -44.56 -6.40
N ASP A 475 -38.28 -45.02 -5.76
CA ASP A 475 -37.03 -45.38 -6.43
C ASP A 475 -37.19 -46.52 -7.43
N ARG A 476 -38.03 -47.51 -7.13
CA ARG A 476 -38.30 -48.61 -8.04
C ARG A 476 -39.15 -48.17 -9.23
N LEU A 477 -40.12 -47.26 -9.00
CA LEU A 477 -40.89 -46.67 -10.09
C LEU A 477 -40.00 -45.87 -11.03
N LYS A 478 -39.05 -45.09 -10.49
CA LYS A 478 -38.04 -44.37 -11.28
C LYS A 478 -37.15 -45.34 -12.07
N ALA A 479 -36.67 -46.41 -11.45
CA ALA A 479 -35.83 -47.41 -12.10
C ALA A 479 -36.55 -48.18 -13.23
N GLU A 480 -37.87 -48.38 -13.11
CA GLU A 480 -38.72 -49.01 -14.11
C GLU A 480 -39.26 -48.00 -15.15
N GLY A 481 -38.89 -46.71 -15.05
CA GLY A 481 -39.32 -45.64 -15.95
C GLY A 481 -40.80 -45.29 -15.86
N VAL A 482 -41.43 -45.59 -14.72
CA VAL A 482 -42.86 -45.36 -14.48
C VAL A 482 -43.06 -43.96 -13.91
N GLN A 483 -43.60 -43.05 -14.71
CA GLN A 483 -44.00 -41.71 -14.26
C GLN A 483 -45.47 -41.72 -13.80
N LEU A 484 -45.68 -41.36 -12.54
CA LEU A 484 -47.00 -41.15 -11.94
C LEU A 484 -47.26 -39.66 -11.76
N ASN A 485 -48.49 -39.23 -12.02
CA ASN A 485 -48.92 -37.85 -11.78
C ASN A 485 -50.33 -37.79 -11.18
N LYS A 486 -50.81 -36.59 -10.85
CA LYS A 486 -52.11 -36.36 -10.19
C LYS A 486 -53.28 -37.03 -10.89
N ASP A 487 -53.26 -37.13 -12.23
CA ASP A 487 -54.32 -37.76 -13.03
C ASP A 487 -54.38 -39.29 -12.87
N ASP A 488 -53.32 -39.92 -12.37
CA ASP A 488 -53.31 -41.35 -12.05
C ASP A 488 -53.99 -41.68 -10.73
N TYR A 489 -54.23 -40.67 -9.89
CA TYR A 489 -54.72 -40.81 -8.53
C TYR A 489 -56.15 -40.32 -8.37
N GLU A 490 -56.86 -40.88 -7.39
CA GLU A 490 -58.16 -40.40 -6.93
C GLU A 490 -58.01 -39.65 -5.61
N LEU A 491 -58.58 -38.44 -5.53
CA LEU A 491 -58.71 -37.71 -4.27
C LEU A 491 -59.72 -38.45 -3.38
N VAL A 492 -59.24 -39.00 -2.24
CA VAL A 492 -60.06 -39.78 -1.32
C VAL A 492 -60.47 -39.02 -0.05
N TYR A 493 -59.76 -37.93 0.27
CA TYR A 493 -60.06 -37.09 1.42
C TYR A 493 -59.48 -35.67 1.30
N GLU A 494 -60.16 -34.70 1.90
CA GLU A 494 -59.67 -33.33 2.10
C GLU A 494 -59.98 -32.90 3.54
N GLY A 495 -59.01 -32.27 4.21
CA GLY A 495 -59.15 -31.78 5.58
C GLY A 495 -58.35 -30.50 5.81
N LEU A 496 -58.55 -29.90 6.98
CA LEU A 496 -57.77 -28.73 7.41
C LEU A 496 -56.53 -29.20 8.17
N VAL A 497 -55.39 -28.57 7.89
CA VAL A 497 -54.18 -28.72 8.69
C VAL A 497 -53.94 -27.43 9.46
N GLY A 498 -53.54 -27.55 10.72
CA GLY A 498 -53.11 -26.40 11.51
C GLY A 498 -51.78 -25.87 10.99
N GLU A 499 -50.77 -25.91 11.84
CA GLU A 499 -49.39 -25.62 11.45
C GLU A 499 -48.79 -26.83 10.71
N PHE A 500 -48.22 -26.60 9.52
CA PHE A 500 -47.46 -27.63 8.82
C PHE A 500 -46.02 -27.67 9.37
N ARG A 501 -45.70 -28.69 10.17
CA ARG A 501 -44.40 -28.92 10.81
C ARG A 501 -43.60 -30.00 10.09
N GLY A 502 -43.59 -29.95 8.76
CA GLY A 502 -42.91 -30.95 7.93
C GLY A 502 -43.36 -32.38 8.24
N ASN A 503 -42.39 -33.27 8.47
CA ASN A 503 -42.65 -34.70 8.68
C ASN A 503 -43.55 -35.00 9.90
N ALA A 504 -43.49 -34.19 10.96
CA ALA A 504 -44.33 -34.40 12.15
C ALA A 504 -45.83 -34.30 11.83
N THR A 505 -46.20 -33.40 10.90
CA THR A 505 -47.58 -33.25 10.45
C THR A 505 -47.99 -34.40 9.53
N LEU A 506 -47.10 -34.86 8.63
CA LEU A 506 -47.36 -36.00 7.74
C LEU A 506 -47.54 -37.31 8.54
N GLU A 507 -46.69 -37.56 9.52
CA GLU A 507 -46.80 -38.70 10.45
C GLU A 507 -48.08 -38.63 11.30
N GLY A 508 -48.49 -37.42 11.71
CA GLY A 508 -49.76 -37.19 12.39
C GLY A 508 -50.96 -37.57 11.53
N ILE A 509 -50.96 -37.15 10.25
CA ILE A 509 -51.99 -37.53 9.27
C ILE A 509 -51.96 -39.05 9.04
N PHE A 510 -50.79 -39.63 8.78
CA PHE A 510 -50.63 -41.07 8.59
C PHE A 510 -51.17 -41.88 9.77
N THR A 511 -50.81 -41.48 11.00
CA THR A 511 -51.28 -42.11 12.24
C THR A 511 -52.80 -41.98 12.36
N GLN A 512 -53.37 -40.79 12.12
CA GLN A 512 -54.80 -40.56 12.21
C GLN A 512 -55.58 -41.48 11.25
N PHE A 513 -55.20 -41.53 9.98
CA PHE A 513 -55.95 -42.29 8.98
C PHE A 513 -55.72 -43.81 9.04
N ASN A 514 -54.70 -44.26 9.79
CA ASN A 514 -54.44 -45.68 10.05
C ASN A 514 -55.01 -46.19 11.38
N THR A 515 -55.16 -45.34 12.39
CA THR A 515 -55.60 -45.76 13.74
C THR A 515 -57.02 -45.32 14.09
N ASN A 516 -57.47 -44.16 13.60
CA ASN A 516 -58.77 -43.59 13.91
C ASN A 516 -59.23 -42.62 12.80
N HIS A 517 -59.54 -43.17 11.63
CA HIS A 517 -59.92 -42.34 10.47
C HIS A 517 -61.26 -41.60 10.69
N PRO A 518 -61.46 -40.45 10.04
CA PRO A 518 -62.75 -39.75 10.02
C PRO A 518 -63.90 -40.62 9.47
N GLU A 519 -65.13 -40.41 9.97
CA GLU A 519 -66.32 -41.20 9.55
C GLU A 519 -66.67 -41.05 8.06
N ASP A 520 -66.24 -39.96 7.43
CA ASP A 520 -66.44 -39.64 6.03
C ASP A 520 -65.26 -40.06 5.13
N PHE A 521 -64.19 -40.62 5.68
CA PHE A 521 -63.10 -41.20 4.90
C PHE A 521 -63.58 -42.45 4.13
N ARG A 522 -63.29 -42.50 2.82
CA ARG A 522 -63.72 -43.61 1.93
C ARG A 522 -62.56 -44.30 1.21
N GLY A 523 -61.32 -43.87 1.46
CA GLY A 523 -60.11 -44.53 0.99
C GLY A 523 -59.70 -45.73 1.85
N HIS A 524 -58.59 -46.36 1.50
CA HIS A 524 -57.95 -47.36 2.35
C HIS A 524 -56.96 -46.72 3.35
N SER A 525 -56.49 -47.50 4.32
CA SER A 525 -55.38 -47.11 5.21
C SER A 525 -54.20 -46.57 4.40
N LEU A 526 -53.58 -45.49 4.88
CA LEU A 526 -52.42 -44.87 4.23
C LEU A 526 -51.26 -45.87 4.22
N SER A 527 -50.66 -46.02 3.06
CA SER A 527 -49.66 -47.04 2.76
C SER A 527 -48.75 -46.61 1.61
N VAL A 528 -47.68 -47.38 1.38
CA VAL A 528 -46.77 -47.17 0.25
C VAL A 528 -47.58 -46.97 -1.03
N SER A 529 -47.24 -45.96 -1.83
CA SER A 529 -47.95 -45.48 -3.04
C SER A 529 -49.05 -44.44 -2.86
N ASP A 530 -49.43 -44.09 -1.64
CA ASP A 530 -50.37 -42.99 -1.39
C ASP A 530 -49.66 -41.62 -1.39
N VAL A 531 -50.37 -40.54 -1.73
CA VAL A 531 -49.81 -39.18 -1.78
C VAL A 531 -50.61 -38.23 -0.88
N ILE A 532 -49.92 -37.47 -0.04
CA ILE A 532 -50.48 -36.38 0.78
C ILE A 532 -50.06 -35.05 0.14
N VAL A 533 -51.03 -34.21 -0.23
CA VAL A 533 -50.78 -32.84 -0.70
C VAL A 533 -51.08 -31.87 0.42
N ILE A 534 -50.14 -30.98 0.73
CA ILE A 534 -50.29 -29.90 1.70
C ILE A 534 -50.37 -28.58 0.95
N SER A 535 -51.42 -27.80 1.22
CA SER A 535 -51.60 -26.46 0.66
C SER A 535 -51.54 -25.42 1.78
N VAL A 536 -50.51 -24.58 1.74
CA VAL A 536 -50.31 -23.43 2.65
C VAL A 536 -49.92 -22.23 1.78
N ASP A 537 -50.55 -21.06 2.01
CA ASP A 537 -50.27 -19.82 1.26
C ASP A 537 -50.27 -19.97 -0.28
N ASP A 538 -51.29 -20.65 -0.81
CA ASP A 538 -51.48 -20.95 -2.24
C ASP A 538 -50.34 -21.78 -2.90
N LYS A 539 -49.46 -22.40 -2.09
CA LYS A 539 -48.45 -23.36 -2.54
C LYS A 539 -48.86 -24.78 -2.18
N ASP A 540 -48.97 -25.63 -3.21
CA ASP A 540 -49.24 -27.06 -3.06
C ASP A 540 -47.92 -27.86 -3.10
N THR A 541 -47.66 -28.67 -2.06
CA THR A 541 -46.52 -29.61 -2.03
C THR A 541 -47.04 -31.04 -1.86
N ALA A 542 -46.57 -31.97 -2.71
CA ALA A 542 -46.98 -33.37 -2.70
C ALA A 542 -45.92 -34.27 -2.05
N TYR A 543 -46.37 -35.14 -1.15
CA TYR A 543 -45.53 -36.08 -0.40
C TYR A 543 -46.00 -37.52 -0.64
N TYR A 544 -45.14 -38.34 -1.23
CA TYR A 544 -45.34 -39.76 -1.47
C TYR A 544 -45.06 -40.56 -0.20
N CYS A 545 -45.98 -41.44 0.20
CA CYS A 545 -45.74 -42.42 1.25
C CYS A 545 -44.83 -43.52 0.68
N ASP A 546 -43.59 -43.58 1.15
CA ASP A 546 -42.61 -44.58 0.71
C ASP A 546 -42.49 -45.73 1.73
N SER A 547 -41.67 -46.72 1.41
CA SER A 547 -41.32 -47.85 2.28
C SER A 547 -40.81 -47.41 3.65
N PHE A 548 -40.18 -46.24 3.74
CA PHE A 548 -39.80 -45.57 4.98
C PHE A 548 -40.08 -44.07 4.88
N GLY A 549 -41.02 -43.57 5.69
CA GLY A 549 -41.35 -42.15 5.77
C GLY A 549 -42.02 -41.59 4.51
N PHE A 550 -41.82 -40.29 4.28
CA PHE A 550 -42.41 -39.54 3.18
C PHE A 550 -41.34 -38.92 2.30
N THR A 551 -41.50 -39.04 0.99
CA THR A 551 -40.60 -38.46 -0.01
C THR A 551 -41.34 -37.39 -0.79
N GLU A 552 -40.75 -36.22 -0.98
CA GLU A 552 -41.37 -35.16 -1.80
C GLU A 552 -41.46 -35.61 -3.27
N MET A 553 -42.61 -35.37 -3.90
CA MET A 553 -42.93 -35.79 -5.26
C MET A 553 -43.35 -34.56 -6.10
N PRO A 554 -42.42 -33.69 -6.50
CA PRO A 554 -42.74 -32.49 -7.29
C PRO A 554 -43.38 -32.84 -8.64
N ASP A 555 -43.01 -33.99 -9.22
CA ASP A 555 -43.53 -34.50 -10.49
C ASP A 555 -45.04 -34.82 -10.45
N PHE A 556 -45.64 -34.90 -9.25
CA PHE A 556 -47.06 -35.20 -9.08
C PHE A 556 -47.95 -34.19 -9.82
N PHE A 557 -47.51 -32.93 -9.95
CA PHE A 557 -48.27 -31.89 -10.65
C PHE A 557 -47.92 -31.75 -12.15
N LEU A 558 -46.97 -32.53 -12.67
CA LEU A 558 -46.56 -32.46 -14.07
C LEU A 558 -47.47 -33.29 -14.99
N GLU A 559 -47.70 -32.81 -16.22
CA GLU A 559 -48.33 -33.61 -17.26
C GLU A 559 -47.38 -34.73 -17.73
N LYS A 560 -47.90 -35.93 -18.02
CA LYS A 560 -47.08 -37.04 -18.50
C LYS A 560 -46.32 -36.66 -19.77
N GLU A 561 -45.01 -36.87 -19.75
CA GLU A 561 -44.21 -36.73 -20.96
C GLU A 561 -44.70 -37.74 -21.99
N ARG A 562 -45.23 -37.24 -23.13
CA ARG A 562 -45.45 -38.09 -24.30
C ARG A 562 -44.10 -38.67 -24.67
N THR A 563 -43.99 -40.00 -24.62
CA THR A 563 -42.82 -40.74 -25.09
C THR A 563 -42.56 -40.36 -26.56
N GLN A 564 -41.72 -39.36 -26.78
CA GLN A 564 -40.94 -39.23 -27.99
C GLN A 564 -39.72 -40.13 -27.77
N GLU A 565 -39.57 -41.11 -28.64
CA GLU A 565 -38.28 -41.77 -28.81
C GLU A 565 -37.22 -40.67 -28.94
N LYS A 566 -36.24 -40.65 -28.03
CA LYS A 566 -35.04 -39.81 -28.14
C LYS A 566 -34.41 -40.18 -29.49
N SER A 567 -34.61 -39.35 -30.51
CA SER A 567 -33.94 -39.53 -31.79
C SER A 567 -32.44 -39.43 -31.53
N ALA A 568 -31.67 -40.39 -32.02
CA ALA A 568 -30.22 -40.33 -31.95
C ALA A 568 -29.72 -38.97 -32.49
N PRO A 569 -28.75 -38.32 -31.83
CA PRO A 569 -28.21 -37.05 -32.30
C PRO A 569 -27.59 -37.22 -33.70
N SER A 570 -27.89 -36.29 -34.61
CA SER A 570 -27.35 -36.29 -35.97
C SER A 570 -26.16 -35.35 -36.08
N VAL A 571 -25.20 -35.67 -36.95
CA VAL A 571 -24.06 -34.78 -37.26
C VAL A 571 -24.55 -33.45 -37.85
N ALA A 572 -25.73 -33.41 -38.46
CA ALA A 572 -26.35 -32.18 -38.94
C ALA A 572 -26.67 -31.17 -37.82
N ASP A 573 -26.76 -31.63 -36.58
CA ASP A 573 -27.08 -30.80 -35.44
C ASP A 573 -25.83 -30.16 -34.82
N LEU A 574 -24.61 -30.48 -35.25
CA LEU A 574 -23.36 -30.00 -34.65
C LEU A 574 -22.92 -28.63 -35.20
N GLU A 575 -22.52 -27.71 -34.32
CA GLU A 575 -21.92 -26.41 -34.64
C GLU A 575 -20.48 -26.31 -34.10
N VAL A 576 -19.67 -25.39 -34.66
CA VAL A 576 -18.31 -25.11 -34.13
C VAL A 576 -18.44 -24.54 -32.72
N GLY A 577 -17.66 -25.09 -31.78
CA GLY A 577 -17.71 -24.75 -30.35
C GLY A 577 -18.62 -25.67 -29.52
N ASP A 578 -19.36 -26.60 -30.13
CA ASP A 578 -20.10 -27.62 -29.38
C ASP A 578 -19.13 -28.60 -28.70
N ILE A 579 -19.46 -29.04 -27.47
CA ILE A 579 -18.72 -30.08 -26.75
C ILE A 579 -19.53 -31.37 -26.80
N ILE A 580 -18.89 -32.46 -27.23
CA ILE A 580 -19.51 -33.77 -27.40
C ILE A 580 -18.72 -34.86 -26.67
N MET A 581 -19.40 -35.96 -26.33
CA MET A 581 -18.77 -37.22 -25.95
C MET A 581 -18.71 -38.12 -27.19
N TYR A 582 -17.50 -38.42 -27.68
CA TYR A 582 -17.29 -39.25 -28.86
C TYR A 582 -16.09 -40.18 -28.66
N ASP A 583 -16.28 -41.47 -28.93
CA ASP A 583 -15.28 -42.54 -28.71
C ASP A 583 -14.73 -42.61 -27.26
N GLY A 584 -15.56 -42.23 -26.28
CA GLY A 584 -15.22 -42.29 -24.85
C GLY A 584 -14.40 -41.12 -24.29
N ALA A 585 -14.16 -40.07 -25.09
CA ALA A 585 -13.48 -38.84 -24.69
C ALA A 585 -14.35 -37.60 -24.95
N ARG A 586 -14.15 -36.55 -24.14
CA ARG A 586 -14.77 -35.23 -24.36
C ARG A 586 -14.05 -34.50 -25.47
N ARG A 587 -14.80 -34.06 -26.48
CA ARG A 587 -14.29 -33.44 -27.69
C ARG A 587 -14.97 -32.10 -27.95
N GLU A 588 -14.18 -31.09 -28.30
CA GLU A 588 -14.68 -29.79 -28.76
C GLU A 588 -14.59 -29.71 -30.29
N ILE A 589 -15.65 -29.26 -30.96
CA ILE A 589 -15.67 -29.11 -32.41
C ILE A 589 -14.97 -27.80 -32.81
N GLU A 590 -13.78 -27.91 -33.39
CA GLU A 590 -13.01 -26.75 -33.87
C GLU A 590 -13.41 -26.35 -35.30
N GLU A 591 -13.81 -27.32 -36.12
CA GLU A 591 -14.23 -27.10 -37.50
C GLU A 591 -15.22 -28.19 -37.92
N ILE A 592 -16.32 -27.81 -38.58
CA ILE A 592 -17.25 -28.75 -39.20
C ILE A 592 -17.71 -28.21 -40.56
N SER A 593 -17.70 -29.11 -41.55
CA SER A 593 -18.11 -28.81 -42.92
C SER A 593 -18.70 -30.07 -43.56
N THR A 594 -19.16 -29.99 -44.81
CA THR A 594 -19.69 -31.18 -45.51
C THR A 594 -18.62 -32.25 -45.77
N ASP A 595 -17.35 -31.90 -45.91
CA ASP A 595 -16.25 -32.81 -46.27
C ASP A 595 -15.38 -33.26 -45.09
N ARG A 596 -15.43 -32.56 -43.94
CA ARG A 596 -14.65 -32.91 -42.75
C ARG A 596 -15.20 -32.37 -41.44
N ILE A 597 -14.75 -32.98 -40.34
CA ILE A 597 -14.84 -32.44 -38.97
C ILE A 597 -13.47 -32.52 -38.29
N LYS A 598 -13.12 -31.48 -37.52
CA LYS A 598 -11.93 -31.39 -36.69
C LYS A 598 -12.34 -31.23 -35.23
N MET A 599 -11.86 -32.14 -34.39
CA MET A 599 -12.26 -32.25 -32.99
C MET A 599 -11.04 -32.24 -32.07
N LYS A 600 -11.01 -31.32 -31.11
CA LYS A 600 -9.96 -31.22 -30.10
C LYS A 600 -10.24 -32.21 -28.96
N ASP A 601 -9.24 -32.98 -28.55
CA ASP A 601 -9.34 -33.80 -27.34
C ASP A 601 -9.22 -32.92 -26.09
N LEU A 602 -10.24 -32.94 -25.23
CA LEU A 602 -10.23 -32.20 -23.97
C LEU A 602 -9.71 -33.04 -22.80
N ASP A 603 -9.47 -34.34 -23.01
CA ASP A 603 -9.06 -35.28 -21.95
C ASP A 603 -7.60 -35.76 -22.11
N ALA A 604 -6.80 -35.13 -22.99
CA ALA A 604 -5.39 -35.48 -23.19
C ALA A 604 -4.48 -34.96 -22.05
N PRO A 605 -3.47 -35.73 -21.58
CA PRO A 605 -2.59 -35.31 -20.49
C PRO A 605 -1.62 -34.20 -20.89
N ASP A 606 -1.44 -33.23 -19.98
CA ASP A 606 -0.56 -32.06 -20.12
C ASP A 606 0.93 -32.42 -19.92
N TYR A 607 1.78 -31.96 -20.84
CA TYR A 607 3.24 -32.05 -20.77
C TYR A 607 3.84 -30.65 -20.94
N GLY A 608 3.82 -29.85 -19.87
CA GLY A 608 4.72 -28.70 -19.70
C GLY A 608 4.60 -27.60 -20.76
N GLY A 609 3.41 -27.02 -20.92
CA GLY A 609 3.26 -25.67 -21.50
C GLY A 609 3.38 -25.55 -23.03
N ILE A 610 3.39 -26.65 -23.77
CA ILE A 610 3.13 -26.65 -25.21
C ILE A 610 1.89 -27.50 -25.46
N LEU A 611 0.74 -26.85 -25.71
CA LEU A 611 -0.46 -27.51 -26.22
C LEU A 611 -0.17 -28.08 -27.62
N ILE A 612 0.34 -29.31 -27.69
CA ILE A 612 0.20 -30.13 -28.90
C ILE A 612 -1.21 -30.72 -28.82
N GLY A 613 -2.22 -29.89 -29.10
CA GLY A 613 -3.58 -30.36 -29.27
C GLY A 613 -3.59 -31.35 -30.43
N THR A 614 -3.65 -32.65 -30.14
CA THR A 614 -3.91 -33.66 -31.15
C THR A 614 -5.37 -33.52 -31.56
N SER A 615 -5.65 -32.60 -32.48
CA SER A 615 -6.96 -32.52 -33.11
C SER A 615 -7.13 -33.75 -34.00
N ASP A 616 -8.16 -34.54 -33.76
CA ASP A 616 -8.55 -35.62 -34.65
C ASP A 616 -9.36 -35.04 -35.81
N VAL A 617 -9.00 -35.44 -37.03
CA VAL A 617 -9.66 -34.97 -38.26
C VAL A 617 -10.27 -36.16 -38.97
N LEU A 618 -11.59 -36.17 -39.11
CA LEU A 618 -12.29 -37.09 -40.00
C LEU A 618 -12.56 -36.35 -41.31
N ALA A 619 -11.82 -36.70 -42.37
CA ALA A 619 -11.90 -36.08 -43.69
C ALA A 619 -11.92 -37.15 -44.80
N TYR A 620 -13.02 -37.89 -44.91
CA TYR A 620 -13.24 -38.91 -45.94
C TYR A 620 -14.73 -39.05 -46.29
N ASP A 621 -15.04 -39.49 -47.51
CA ASP A 621 -16.41 -39.71 -47.95
C ASP A 621 -17.12 -40.72 -47.03
N GLY A 622 -18.23 -40.31 -46.39
CA GLY A 622 -19.01 -41.14 -45.47
C GLY A 622 -18.66 -40.99 -43.98
N TRP A 623 -17.81 -40.03 -43.60
CA TRP A 623 -17.46 -39.79 -42.19
C TRP A 623 -18.67 -39.46 -41.30
N GLN A 624 -19.68 -38.76 -41.84
CA GLN A 624 -20.91 -38.41 -41.13
C GLN A 624 -21.70 -39.67 -40.73
N GLU A 625 -21.88 -40.60 -41.67
CA GLU A 625 -22.56 -41.88 -41.43
C GLU A 625 -21.79 -42.77 -40.42
N ASP A 626 -20.46 -42.75 -40.46
CA ASP A 626 -19.62 -43.49 -39.51
C ASP A 626 -19.73 -42.92 -38.09
N MET A 627 -19.73 -41.59 -37.96
CA MET A 627 -19.89 -40.91 -36.67
C MET A 627 -21.29 -41.12 -36.08
N GLU A 628 -22.35 -41.02 -36.89
CA GLU A 628 -23.72 -41.32 -36.47
C GLU A 628 -23.90 -42.81 -36.12
N SER A 629 -23.24 -43.72 -36.83
CA SER A 629 -23.27 -45.15 -36.54
C SER A 629 -22.49 -45.53 -35.28
N LYS A 630 -21.39 -44.84 -34.96
CA LYS A 630 -20.65 -45.04 -33.71
C LYS A 630 -21.37 -44.44 -32.51
N GLY A 631 -22.16 -43.40 -32.76
CA GLY A 631 -22.90 -42.68 -31.74
C GLY A 631 -22.02 -41.66 -31.03
N PHE A 632 -22.61 -40.52 -30.70
CA PHE A 632 -22.02 -39.49 -29.86
C PHE A 632 -23.12 -38.86 -29.01
N GLU A 633 -22.75 -38.12 -27.98
CA GLU A 633 -23.69 -37.34 -27.16
C GLU A 633 -23.26 -35.88 -27.15
N ILE A 634 -24.22 -34.95 -27.27
CA ILE A 634 -23.94 -33.51 -27.18
C ILE A 634 -24.00 -33.12 -25.70
N LEU A 635 -22.87 -32.68 -25.15
CA LEU A 635 -22.74 -32.29 -23.74
C LEU A 635 -23.06 -30.80 -23.53
N SER A 636 -22.68 -29.94 -24.49
CA SER A 636 -23.02 -28.51 -24.48
C SER A 636 -23.11 -27.93 -25.89
N LYS A 637 -23.83 -26.80 -26.02
CA LYS A 637 -24.03 -26.05 -27.27
C LYS A 637 -23.33 -24.69 -27.23
N ALA A 638 -22.80 -24.23 -28.36
CA ALA A 638 -22.20 -22.90 -28.48
C ALA A 638 -23.26 -21.76 -28.36
N GLU A 639 -22.97 -20.72 -27.57
CA GLU A 639 -23.85 -19.53 -27.43
C GLU A 639 -23.74 -18.57 -28.63
N LYS A 640 -24.87 -18.11 -29.17
CA LYS A 640 -24.94 -17.22 -30.34
C LYS A 640 -24.93 -15.72 -29.95
N PRO A 641 -24.17 -14.85 -30.63
CA PRO A 641 -24.19 -13.40 -30.39
C PRO A 641 -25.43 -12.71 -31.00
N ALA A 642 -25.88 -11.61 -30.37
CA ALA A 642 -27.10 -10.87 -30.68
C ALA A 642 -27.06 -10.04 -31.99
N PRO A 643 -28.20 -9.73 -32.64
CA PRO A 643 -28.23 -9.17 -34.00
C PRO A 643 -28.19 -7.62 -34.08
N ALA A 644 -27.51 -7.11 -35.11
CA ALA A 644 -27.46 -5.68 -35.48
C ALA A 644 -28.54 -5.30 -36.53
N VAL A 645 -28.94 -4.02 -36.54
CA VAL A 645 -30.01 -3.45 -37.39
C VAL A 645 -29.43 -2.74 -38.64
N ASP A 646 -30.04 -3.00 -39.80
CA ASP A 646 -29.76 -2.47 -41.16
C ASP A 646 -30.11 -0.98 -41.39
N THR A 647 -29.40 -0.27 -42.31
CA THR A 647 -29.80 0.28 -43.66
C THR A 647 -28.80 1.38 -44.18
N PRO A 648 -28.78 1.88 -45.46
CA PRO A 648 -27.92 1.43 -46.59
C PRO A 648 -27.00 2.50 -47.30
N GLU A 649 -25.94 2.00 -47.96
CA GLU A 649 -25.28 2.33 -49.27
C GLU A 649 -25.07 3.79 -49.78
N GLN A 650 -23.79 4.16 -50.04
CA GLN A 650 -23.32 4.90 -51.24
C GLN A 650 -21.80 4.67 -51.48
N ALA A 651 -21.40 4.41 -52.73
CA ALA A 651 -20.03 4.04 -53.13
C ALA A 651 -19.11 5.26 -53.36
N GLU A 652 -17.90 5.22 -52.79
CA GLU A 652 -16.79 6.19 -52.94
C GLU A 652 -15.66 5.62 -53.83
N PRO A 653 -14.85 6.46 -54.51
CA PRO A 653 -13.79 6.01 -55.43
C PRO A 653 -12.67 5.29 -54.67
N GLU A 654 -12.05 4.26 -55.29
CA GLU A 654 -10.92 3.53 -54.69
C GLU A 654 -9.81 4.50 -54.25
N ASP A 655 -9.55 4.54 -52.94
CA ASP A 655 -8.50 5.34 -52.31
C ASP A 655 -7.12 4.82 -52.72
N LYS A 656 -6.40 5.63 -53.49
CA LYS A 656 -5.03 5.32 -53.94
C LYS A 656 -3.97 5.60 -52.86
N GLY A 657 -4.40 5.94 -51.65
CA GLY A 657 -3.56 6.23 -50.50
C GLY A 657 -3.19 7.71 -50.36
N PRO A 658 -2.49 8.06 -49.27
CA PRO A 658 -2.26 9.45 -48.91
C PRO A 658 -1.13 10.11 -49.72
N VAL A 659 -1.33 11.38 -50.08
CA VAL A 659 -0.31 12.27 -50.66
C VAL A 659 -0.13 13.48 -49.74
N SER A 660 1.07 13.63 -49.17
CA SER A 660 1.39 14.76 -48.30
C SER A 660 1.89 15.98 -49.08
N ILE A 661 1.27 17.12 -48.85
CA ILE A 661 1.74 18.46 -49.27
C ILE A 661 2.18 19.26 -48.04
N ARG A 662 3.37 19.85 -48.06
CA ARG A 662 3.97 20.54 -46.91
C ARG A 662 4.03 22.05 -47.14
N LYS A 663 3.45 22.85 -46.23
CA LYS A 663 3.56 24.32 -46.25
C LYS A 663 4.97 24.72 -45.85
N VAL A 664 5.65 25.42 -46.76
CA VAL A 664 6.98 25.98 -46.56
C VAL A 664 6.94 27.42 -47.04
N GLY A 665 6.74 28.35 -46.09
CA GLY A 665 6.50 29.77 -46.40
C GLY A 665 5.21 29.96 -47.21
N ASP A 666 5.33 30.68 -48.34
CA ASP A 666 4.20 31.02 -49.22
C ASP A 666 3.86 29.93 -50.26
N PHE A 667 4.42 28.73 -50.11
CA PHE A 667 4.25 27.61 -51.04
C PHE A 667 3.92 26.30 -50.31
N TYR A 668 3.23 25.40 -51.00
CA TYR A 668 3.15 23.99 -50.65
C TYR A 668 4.13 23.19 -51.52
N GLU A 669 4.99 22.41 -50.88
CA GLU A 669 6.00 21.57 -51.51
C GLU A 669 5.69 20.08 -51.23
N MET A 670 5.98 19.20 -52.20
CA MET A 670 5.95 17.74 -52.10
C MET A 670 7.34 17.19 -52.41
N TYR A 671 7.75 16.13 -51.72
CA TYR A 671 9.09 15.55 -51.85
C TYR A 671 9.06 14.05 -52.17
N GLY A 672 10.12 13.54 -52.83
CA GLY A 672 10.29 12.12 -53.12
C GLY A 672 9.17 11.55 -53.98
N LYS A 673 8.58 10.41 -53.59
CA LYS A 673 7.48 9.76 -54.33
C LYS A 673 6.23 10.64 -54.44
N ASN A 674 5.92 11.44 -53.42
CA ASN A 674 4.82 12.41 -53.47
C ASN A 674 5.10 13.51 -54.50
N ALA A 675 6.37 13.86 -54.73
CA ALA A 675 6.73 14.83 -55.75
C ALA A 675 6.49 14.30 -57.17
N GLU A 676 6.70 13.01 -57.40
CA GLU A 676 6.46 12.35 -58.69
C GLU A 676 4.96 12.33 -59.01
N ILE A 677 4.14 11.95 -58.02
CA ILE A 677 2.67 12.00 -58.10
C ILE A 677 2.21 13.45 -58.35
N GLY A 678 2.76 14.41 -57.61
CA GLY A 678 2.45 15.82 -57.79
C GLY A 678 2.83 16.37 -59.16
N ALA A 679 3.96 15.95 -59.74
CA ALA A 679 4.37 16.37 -61.08
C ALA A 679 3.42 15.82 -62.17
N GLU A 680 3.01 14.56 -62.04
CA GLU A 680 2.15 13.87 -63.00
C GLU A 680 0.69 14.35 -62.92
N VAL A 681 0.09 14.34 -61.73
CA VAL A 681 -1.33 14.65 -61.52
C VAL A 681 -1.61 16.15 -61.65
N LEU A 682 -0.71 17.00 -61.15
CA LEU A 682 -0.90 18.45 -61.16
C LEU A 682 -0.26 19.12 -62.39
N GLY A 683 0.49 18.38 -63.20
CA GLY A 683 1.22 18.89 -64.36
C GLY A 683 2.34 19.88 -63.99
N LEU A 684 2.89 19.78 -62.78
CA LEU A 684 3.92 20.68 -62.28
C LEU A 684 5.32 20.21 -62.67
N ARG A 685 6.24 21.16 -62.88
CA ARG A 685 7.60 20.84 -63.28
C ARG A 685 8.39 20.28 -62.09
N MET A 686 8.92 19.06 -62.22
CA MET A 686 9.83 18.45 -61.25
C MET A 686 11.12 19.27 -61.10
N THR A 687 11.50 19.53 -59.86
CA THR A 687 12.74 20.22 -59.45
C THR A 687 13.45 19.41 -58.36
N SER A 688 14.57 19.91 -57.81
CA SER A 688 15.30 19.23 -56.73
C SER A 688 15.77 20.20 -55.66
N LYS A 689 15.66 19.77 -54.39
CA LYS A 689 16.12 20.50 -53.20
C LYS A 689 16.91 19.51 -52.33
N ASN A 690 18.16 19.86 -51.99
CA ASN A 690 19.10 18.99 -51.27
C ASN A 690 19.29 17.59 -51.89
N GLY A 691 19.20 17.46 -53.21
CA GLY A 691 19.37 16.20 -53.93
C GLY A 691 18.12 15.31 -54.00
N GLN A 692 17.02 15.70 -53.35
CA GLN A 692 15.73 14.97 -53.40
C GLN A 692 14.79 15.59 -54.46
N PRO A 693 13.98 14.78 -55.18
CA PRO A 693 12.95 15.28 -56.10
C PRO A 693 11.87 16.09 -55.35
N MET A 694 11.46 17.22 -55.94
CA MET A 694 10.49 18.14 -55.34
C MET A 694 9.63 18.84 -56.40
N VAL A 695 8.34 19.00 -56.09
CA VAL A 695 7.42 19.92 -56.79
C VAL A 695 6.71 20.81 -55.78
N GLY A 696 6.29 22.00 -56.19
CA GLY A 696 5.52 22.86 -55.31
C GLY A 696 4.65 23.87 -56.07
N PHE A 697 3.64 24.37 -55.38
CA PHE A 697 2.71 25.39 -55.88
C PHE A 697 2.41 26.44 -54.80
N PRO A 698 2.07 27.69 -55.17
CA PRO A 698 1.76 28.75 -54.20
C PRO A 698 0.61 28.44 -53.23
N ASP A 699 0.69 28.93 -52.00
CA ASP A 699 -0.30 28.70 -50.91
C ASP A 699 -1.73 29.13 -51.28
N HIS A 700 -1.88 30.26 -51.97
CA HIS A 700 -3.20 30.81 -52.31
C HIS A 700 -4.00 29.98 -53.33
N ILE A 701 -3.38 28.99 -54.00
CA ILE A 701 -4.05 28.07 -54.94
C ILE A 701 -4.16 26.65 -54.39
N LYS A 702 -3.91 26.46 -53.09
CA LYS A 702 -3.90 25.16 -52.42
C LYS A 702 -5.18 24.38 -52.60
N ASP A 703 -6.33 25.02 -52.46
CA ASP A 703 -7.61 24.32 -52.51
C ASP A 703 -7.89 23.75 -53.91
N GLU A 704 -7.51 24.46 -54.98
CA GLU A 704 -7.66 24.00 -56.36
C GLU A 704 -6.75 22.79 -56.66
N TYR A 705 -5.50 22.84 -56.22
CA TYR A 705 -4.55 21.74 -56.45
C TYR A 705 -4.80 20.54 -55.54
N SER A 706 -5.27 20.77 -54.32
CA SER A 706 -5.69 19.68 -53.41
C SER A 706 -6.95 18.99 -53.94
N ALA A 707 -7.89 19.74 -54.53
CA ALA A 707 -9.07 19.16 -55.18
C ALA A 707 -8.69 18.26 -56.37
N LYS A 708 -7.74 18.68 -57.22
CA LYS A 708 -7.26 17.84 -58.34
C LYS A 708 -6.63 16.52 -57.89
N LEU A 709 -5.88 16.53 -56.78
CA LEU A 709 -5.33 15.30 -56.18
C LEU A 709 -6.43 14.38 -55.63
N ARG A 710 -7.44 14.96 -54.96
CA ARG A 710 -8.60 14.21 -54.45
C ARG A 710 -9.47 13.62 -55.56
N GLU A 711 -9.74 14.40 -56.60
CA GLU A 711 -10.47 13.93 -57.80
C GLU A 711 -9.74 12.83 -58.56
N ALA A 712 -8.40 12.79 -58.46
CA ALA A 712 -7.58 11.70 -59.02
C ALA A 712 -7.57 10.42 -58.15
N GLY A 713 -8.24 10.45 -56.99
CA GLY A 713 -8.39 9.34 -56.05
C GLY A 713 -7.35 9.31 -54.92
N TYR A 714 -6.65 10.42 -54.63
CA TYR A 714 -5.65 10.50 -53.55
C TYR A 714 -6.15 11.28 -52.34
N THR A 715 -5.86 10.76 -51.15
CA THR A 715 -6.15 11.45 -49.90
C THR A 715 -5.07 12.50 -49.59
N VAL A 716 -5.41 13.79 -49.70
CA VAL A 716 -4.43 14.88 -49.52
C VAL A 716 -4.22 15.23 -48.04
N LEU A 717 -3.00 15.04 -47.54
CA LEU A 717 -2.56 15.41 -46.20
C LEU A 717 -1.76 16.72 -46.25
N ILE A 718 -2.09 17.67 -45.37
CA ILE A 718 -1.47 19.01 -45.36
C ILE A 718 -0.59 19.13 -44.12
N GLU A 719 0.72 19.12 -44.32
CA GLU A 719 1.73 19.30 -43.27
C GLU A 719 2.11 20.78 -43.18
N GLN A 720 2.24 21.37 -41.99
CA GLN A 720 2.81 22.72 -41.83
C GLN A 720 4.20 22.59 -41.23
N ALA A 721 5.24 23.07 -41.92
CA ALA A 721 6.60 23.03 -41.40
C ALA A 721 7.08 24.43 -41.03
N PHE A 722 7.56 24.58 -39.79
CA PHE A 722 8.43 25.67 -39.39
C PHE A 722 9.88 25.19 -39.46
N ALA A 723 10.67 25.77 -40.36
CA ALA A 723 12.10 25.53 -40.45
C ALA A 723 12.89 26.62 -39.71
N LEU A 724 13.82 26.19 -38.87
CA LEU A 724 14.78 26.98 -38.11
C LEU A 724 15.86 27.62 -39.00
N ASN A 725 16.24 28.87 -38.66
CA ASN A 725 17.64 29.16 -38.33
C ASN A 725 17.74 30.37 -37.36
N PRO A 726 18.80 30.43 -36.51
CA PRO A 726 18.78 30.87 -35.11
C PRO A 726 19.12 32.38 -34.94
N PRO A 727 18.75 33.06 -33.82
CA PRO A 727 19.38 32.89 -32.48
C PRO A 727 18.45 33.05 -31.24
N LYS A 728 18.90 32.45 -30.12
CA LYS A 728 18.50 32.64 -28.69
C LYS A 728 16.99 32.58 -28.35
N ARG A 729 16.57 31.57 -27.57
CA ARG A 729 15.48 31.67 -26.59
C ARG A 729 15.57 30.55 -25.54
N GLU A 730 15.11 30.89 -24.33
CA GLU A 730 15.30 30.24 -23.03
C GLU A 730 14.85 28.78 -22.94
N ALA A 731 15.41 28.03 -22.00
CA ALA A 731 15.02 26.65 -21.69
C ALA A 731 13.58 26.61 -21.14
N GLU A 732 12.71 25.83 -21.76
CA GLU A 732 11.40 25.50 -21.20
C GLU A 732 11.60 24.67 -19.92
N LYS A 733 11.09 25.17 -18.79
CA LYS A 733 11.01 24.41 -17.55
C LYS A 733 9.74 23.56 -17.59
N LEU A 734 9.88 22.23 -17.62
CA LEU A 734 8.75 21.28 -17.59
C LEU A 734 8.29 21.08 -16.14
N GLN A 735 7.04 20.70 -15.90
CA GLN A 735 6.51 20.59 -14.53
C GLN A 735 5.97 19.21 -14.18
N THR A 736 5.61 18.39 -15.18
CA THR A 736 5.02 17.06 -14.96
C THR A 736 5.75 15.97 -15.72
N LEU A 737 5.62 14.72 -15.23
CA LEU A 737 6.17 13.54 -15.91
C LEU A 737 5.60 13.38 -17.33
N GLN A 738 4.31 13.69 -17.55
CA GLN A 738 3.70 13.68 -18.88
C GLN A 738 4.44 14.60 -19.85
N GLN A 739 4.75 15.82 -19.41
CA GLN A 739 5.47 16.80 -20.25
C GLN A 739 6.91 16.35 -20.53
N VAL A 740 7.55 15.66 -19.59
CA VAL A 740 8.86 15.04 -19.78
C VAL A 740 8.79 13.93 -20.84
N VAL A 741 7.82 13.03 -20.75
CA VAL A 741 7.58 11.95 -21.73
C VAL A 741 7.23 12.52 -23.10
N ASP A 742 6.32 13.49 -23.18
CA ASP A 742 5.91 14.16 -24.42
C ASP A 742 7.08 14.88 -25.08
N LYS A 743 7.96 15.51 -24.30
CA LYS A 743 9.14 16.16 -24.83
C LYS A 743 10.16 15.13 -25.34
N PHE A 744 10.40 14.08 -24.56
CA PHE A 744 11.40 13.07 -24.86
C PHE A 744 11.04 12.23 -26.09
N PHE A 745 9.79 11.76 -26.21
CA PHE A 745 9.34 10.96 -27.35
C PHE A 745 8.75 11.78 -28.51
N GLY A 746 8.28 13.00 -28.24
CA GLY A 746 7.66 13.88 -29.23
C GLY A 746 8.60 14.88 -29.91
N THR A 747 9.89 14.93 -29.55
CA THR A 747 10.91 15.79 -30.18
C THR A 747 12.27 15.07 -30.31
N ASP A 748 13.21 15.60 -31.12
CA ASP A 748 14.61 15.11 -31.20
C ASP A 748 15.40 15.53 -29.95
N CYS A 749 14.96 15.10 -28.76
CA CYS A 749 15.48 15.53 -27.47
C CYS A 749 16.25 14.39 -26.78
N GLU A 750 17.49 14.64 -26.37
CA GLU A 750 18.35 13.62 -25.74
C GLU A 750 18.02 13.38 -24.26
N SER A 751 17.38 14.35 -23.59
CA SER A 751 16.86 14.22 -22.23
C SER A 751 15.87 15.34 -21.91
N ALA A 752 14.85 15.03 -21.10
CA ALA A 752 13.88 15.99 -20.59
C ALA A 752 13.75 15.84 -19.06
N GLU A 753 13.58 16.95 -18.34
CA GLU A 753 13.49 16.97 -16.89
C GLU A 753 12.49 18.02 -16.38
N THR A 754 11.87 17.77 -15.23
CA THR A 754 11.01 18.75 -14.57
C THR A 754 11.81 19.81 -13.81
N GLU A 755 11.18 20.95 -13.55
CA GLU A 755 11.69 22.01 -12.69
C GLU A 755 12.00 21.42 -11.30
N GLY A 756 13.26 21.52 -10.86
CA GLY A 756 13.73 20.92 -9.60
C GLY A 756 14.29 19.50 -9.72
N GLY A 757 14.24 18.87 -10.90
CA GLY A 757 14.87 17.56 -11.13
C GLY A 757 14.11 16.35 -10.58
N THR A 758 12.86 16.53 -10.14
CA THR A 758 12.01 15.45 -9.60
C THR A 758 11.84 14.30 -10.58
N TRP A 759 11.56 14.59 -11.86
CA TRP A 759 11.54 13.60 -12.93
C TRP A 759 12.55 13.95 -14.00
N LYS A 760 13.29 12.96 -14.48
CA LYS A 760 14.15 13.11 -15.65
C LYS A 760 14.10 11.86 -16.51
N LEU A 761 13.94 12.02 -17.81
CA LEU A 761 13.97 10.94 -18.79
C LEU A 761 15.10 11.23 -19.78
N ALA A 762 16.03 10.29 -19.93
CA ALA A 762 17.21 10.47 -20.77
C ALA A 762 17.47 9.24 -21.63
N ILE A 763 18.17 9.42 -22.76
CA ILE A 763 18.67 8.31 -23.57
C ILE A 763 19.66 7.50 -22.72
N ALA A 764 19.53 6.17 -22.77
CA ALA A 764 20.42 5.25 -22.09
C ALA A 764 21.27 4.45 -23.10
N ASP A 765 22.44 3.99 -22.66
CA ASP A 765 23.32 3.15 -23.47
C ASP A 765 22.83 1.69 -23.52
N GLY A 766 23.18 0.98 -24.59
CA GLY A 766 22.84 -0.44 -24.78
C GLY A 766 21.52 -0.66 -25.53
N ASP A 767 20.75 -1.67 -25.11
CA ASP A 767 19.47 -2.05 -25.75
C ASP A 767 18.27 -1.21 -25.27
N LYS A 768 18.49 -0.29 -24.33
CA LYS A 768 17.47 0.63 -23.79
C LYS A 768 17.26 1.81 -24.73
N VAL A 769 16.03 2.28 -24.85
CA VAL A 769 15.70 3.52 -25.59
C VAL A 769 15.58 4.74 -24.69
N GLY A 770 15.43 4.54 -23.38
CA GLY A 770 15.43 5.60 -22.39
C GLY A 770 15.46 5.04 -20.97
N GLU A 771 15.80 5.89 -20.02
CA GLU A 771 15.82 5.57 -18.59
C GLU A 771 15.21 6.71 -17.79
N LEU A 772 14.30 6.36 -16.88
CA LEU A 772 13.58 7.30 -16.01
C LEU A 772 14.30 7.41 -14.68
N PHE A 773 14.49 8.65 -14.25
CA PHE A 773 15.06 9.04 -12.97
C PHE A 773 14.01 9.76 -12.13
N TYR A 774 13.99 9.46 -10.84
CA TYR A 774 13.20 10.17 -9.83
C TYR A 774 14.12 10.68 -8.72
N GLY A 775 14.14 11.99 -8.48
CA GLY A 775 15.02 12.59 -7.45
C GLY A 775 16.52 12.36 -7.68
N GLY A 776 16.94 12.20 -8.94
CA GLY A 776 18.34 11.93 -9.32
C GLY A 776 18.72 10.44 -9.44
N GLU A 777 17.87 9.53 -8.99
CA GLU A 777 18.14 8.08 -9.00
C GLU A 777 17.39 7.36 -10.14
N PRO A 778 18.00 6.37 -10.82
CA PRO A 778 17.31 5.60 -11.86
C PRO A 778 16.25 4.69 -11.24
N VAL A 779 15.03 4.74 -11.76
CA VAL A 779 13.87 3.99 -11.24
C VAL A 779 13.23 3.05 -12.26
N CYS A 780 13.31 3.36 -13.56
CA CYS A 780 12.79 2.48 -14.62
C CYS A 780 13.67 2.51 -15.88
N GLY A 781 13.91 1.34 -16.47
CA GLY A 781 14.43 1.20 -17.84
C GLY A 781 13.31 1.12 -18.87
N ILE A 782 13.53 1.66 -20.07
CA ILE A 782 12.56 1.61 -21.17
C ILE A 782 13.18 0.90 -22.37
N TYR A 783 12.49 -0.12 -22.87
CA TYR A 783 12.87 -0.87 -24.06
C TYR A 783 11.81 -0.73 -25.14
N ASN A 784 12.26 -0.58 -26.39
CA ASN A 784 11.39 -0.60 -27.55
C ASN A 784 11.55 -1.94 -28.27
N ARG A 785 10.54 -2.81 -28.17
CA ARG A 785 10.53 -4.12 -28.85
C ARG A 785 9.97 -4.08 -30.27
N GLY A 786 9.57 -2.88 -30.73
CA GLY A 786 8.99 -2.64 -32.03
C GLY A 786 7.47 -2.58 -31.96
N ASP A 787 6.83 -3.71 -31.64
CA ASP A 787 5.38 -3.86 -31.49
C ASP A 787 4.85 -3.32 -30.16
N LYS A 788 5.67 -3.38 -29.09
CA LYS A 788 5.36 -2.83 -27.77
C LYS A 788 6.52 -2.07 -27.14
N MET A 789 6.22 -1.31 -26.10
CA MET A 789 7.20 -0.75 -25.17
C MET A 789 7.21 -1.60 -23.90
N GLU A 790 8.39 -1.87 -23.35
CA GLU A 790 8.56 -2.55 -22.07
C GLU A 790 9.19 -1.60 -21.06
N ILE A 791 8.64 -1.56 -19.85
CA ILE A 791 9.16 -0.82 -18.71
C ILE A 791 9.73 -1.83 -17.71
N GLU A 792 11.03 -1.75 -17.46
CA GLU A 792 11.72 -2.56 -16.46
C GLU A 792 11.82 -1.77 -15.16
N PRO A 793 11.14 -2.17 -14.07
CA PRO A 793 11.31 -1.55 -12.76
C PRO A 793 12.68 -1.90 -12.15
N TYR A 794 13.36 -0.93 -11.55
CA TYR A 794 14.59 -1.18 -10.77
C TYR A 794 14.37 -1.28 -9.27
N ARG A 795 13.16 -1.00 -8.82
CA ARG A 795 12.73 -1.09 -7.43
C ARG A 795 11.31 -1.63 -7.41
N GLU A 796 10.92 -2.20 -6.28
CA GLU A 796 9.63 -2.85 -6.05
C GLU A 796 8.42 -1.90 -6.03
N LEU A 797 8.67 -0.60 -6.16
CA LEU A 797 7.65 0.42 -6.19
C LEU A 797 6.85 0.33 -7.49
N THR A 798 5.64 -0.20 -7.43
CA THR A 798 4.69 -0.31 -8.56
C THR A 798 4.24 1.06 -9.10
N THR A 799 4.34 2.10 -8.26
CA THR A 799 3.89 3.47 -8.57
C THR A 799 4.66 4.11 -9.72
N PHE A 800 5.99 4.00 -9.77
CA PHE A 800 6.79 4.68 -10.82
C PHE A 800 6.60 4.06 -12.22
N PRO A 801 6.67 2.73 -12.39
CA PRO A 801 6.36 2.09 -13.66
C PRO A 801 4.92 2.36 -14.11
N ALA A 802 3.95 2.40 -13.18
CA ALA A 802 2.56 2.71 -13.49
C ALA A 802 2.35 4.15 -13.96
N LEU A 803 2.98 5.13 -13.29
CA LEU A 803 2.95 6.54 -13.70
C LEU A 803 3.61 6.76 -15.06
N LEU A 804 4.77 6.14 -15.28
CA LEU A 804 5.46 6.19 -16.56
C LEU A 804 4.65 5.52 -17.68
N ARG A 805 4.07 4.35 -17.42
CA ARG A 805 3.18 3.64 -18.35
C ARG A 805 1.98 4.49 -18.72
N THR A 806 1.31 5.07 -17.72
CA THR A 806 0.17 5.98 -17.93
C THR A 806 0.60 7.13 -18.83
N ALA A 807 1.75 7.74 -18.55
CA ALA A 807 2.22 8.87 -19.33
C ALA A 807 2.60 8.51 -20.78
N MET A 808 3.20 7.33 -20.98
CA MET A 808 3.54 6.81 -22.30
C MET A 808 2.30 6.41 -23.11
N LEU A 809 1.26 5.87 -22.46
CA LEU A 809 -0.02 5.55 -23.09
C LEU A 809 -0.80 6.81 -23.45
N GLU A 810 -0.76 7.86 -22.63
CA GLU A 810 -1.35 9.15 -22.98
C GLU A 810 -0.63 9.80 -24.17
N HIS A 811 0.69 9.66 -24.25
CA HIS A 811 1.49 10.15 -25.37
C HIS A 811 1.22 9.38 -26.68
N ASN A 812 1.15 8.05 -26.60
CA ASN A 812 0.91 7.17 -27.74
C ASN A 812 -0.07 6.03 -27.39
N PRO A 813 -1.39 6.28 -27.47
CA PRO A 813 -2.41 5.31 -27.05
C PRO A 813 -2.43 4.01 -27.86
N ASP A 814 -1.94 4.07 -29.10
CA ASP A 814 -1.98 2.94 -30.05
C ASP A 814 -0.81 1.97 -29.88
N LYS A 815 0.19 2.31 -29.04
CA LYS A 815 1.36 1.46 -28.79
C LYS A 815 1.24 0.83 -27.40
N PRO A 816 1.09 -0.50 -27.27
CA PRO A 816 1.03 -1.18 -25.99
C PRO A 816 2.29 -0.91 -25.15
N VAL A 817 2.09 -0.70 -23.85
CA VAL A 817 3.15 -0.51 -22.86
C VAL A 817 2.96 -1.55 -21.77
N GLU A 818 3.91 -2.47 -21.65
CA GLU A 818 3.94 -3.53 -20.64
C GLU A 818 4.96 -3.19 -19.55
N ILE A 819 4.61 -3.47 -18.30
CA ILE A 819 5.54 -3.39 -17.18
C ILE A 819 6.07 -4.81 -16.97
N MET A 820 7.38 -4.97 -16.99
CA MET A 820 8.03 -6.25 -16.69
C MET A 820 7.90 -6.56 -15.20
N ASP A 821 7.79 -7.84 -14.87
CA ASP A 821 7.81 -8.28 -13.48
C ASP A 821 9.13 -7.86 -12.83
N PHE A 822 9.03 -7.19 -11.68
CA PHE A 822 10.20 -6.83 -10.89
C PHE A 822 10.85 -8.12 -10.37
N GLN A 823 11.94 -8.55 -10.99
CA GLN A 823 12.74 -9.65 -10.47
C GLN A 823 13.67 -9.12 -9.37
N ARG A 824 13.18 -9.14 -8.12
CA ARG A 824 14.02 -8.91 -6.95
C ARG A 824 15.11 -10.00 -6.93
N THR A 825 16.38 -9.60 -7.07
CA THR A 825 17.49 -10.53 -6.90
C THR A 825 17.74 -10.73 -5.41
N PHE A 826 17.50 -11.94 -4.91
CA PHE A 826 17.78 -12.31 -3.53
C PHE A 826 19.19 -12.88 -3.41
N GLU A 827 19.92 -12.49 -2.36
CA GLU A 827 21.26 -13.03 -2.09
C GLU A 827 21.21 -14.52 -1.75
N THR A 828 20.14 -14.97 -1.07
CA THR A 828 19.89 -16.38 -0.74
C THR A 828 18.43 -16.80 -0.94
N PRO A 829 18.14 -18.10 -1.11
CA PRO A 829 16.77 -18.63 -1.08
C PRO A 829 16.02 -18.31 0.21
N LEU A 830 16.71 -18.27 1.36
CA LEU A 830 16.12 -17.88 2.63
C LEU A 830 15.61 -16.43 2.61
N ASP A 831 16.34 -15.51 1.98
CA ASP A 831 15.89 -14.13 1.85
C ASP A 831 14.65 -14.02 0.95
N LYS A 832 14.55 -14.89 -0.06
CA LYS A 832 13.34 -14.99 -0.90
C LYS A 832 12.15 -15.55 -0.11
N ALA A 833 12.35 -16.58 0.71
CA ALA A 833 11.30 -17.14 1.56
C ALA A 833 10.79 -16.10 2.59
N LYS A 834 11.71 -15.39 3.25
CA LYS A 834 11.35 -14.29 4.17
C LYS A 834 10.60 -13.19 3.46
N TYR A 835 11.03 -12.83 2.26
CA TYR A 835 10.35 -11.83 1.46
C TYR A 835 8.91 -12.23 1.11
N LEU A 836 8.67 -13.44 0.61
CA LEU A 836 7.32 -13.91 0.25
C LEU A 836 6.39 -13.94 1.45
N ILE A 837 6.88 -14.41 2.60
CA ILE A 837 6.11 -14.41 3.84
C ILE A 837 5.81 -12.98 4.29
N ASN A 838 6.80 -12.09 4.23
CA ASN A 838 6.63 -10.70 4.64
C ASN A 838 5.67 -9.94 3.71
N ASP A 839 5.75 -10.18 2.40
CA ASP A 839 4.86 -9.59 1.39
C ASP A 839 3.40 -10.03 1.61
N PHE A 840 3.18 -11.33 1.84
CA PHE A 840 1.87 -11.86 2.23
C PHE A 840 1.36 -11.24 3.53
N CYS A 841 2.19 -11.19 4.58
CA CYS A 841 1.79 -10.62 5.87
C CYS A 841 1.49 -9.11 5.78
N GLU A 842 2.29 -8.35 5.02
CA GLU A 842 2.03 -6.93 4.77
C GLU A 842 0.74 -6.72 3.95
N ALA A 843 0.45 -7.59 2.99
CA ALA A 843 -0.77 -7.50 2.20
C ALA A 843 -2.03 -7.81 3.04
N GLU A 844 -2.01 -8.88 3.84
CA GLU A 844 -3.16 -9.34 4.62
C GLU A 844 -3.34 -8.58 5.94
N TYR A 845 -2.25 -8.33 6.67
CA TYR A 845 -2.28 -7.76 8.02
C TYR A 845 -1.78 -6.33 8.11
N ARG A 846 -1.28 -5.74 7.00
CA ARG A 846 -0.66 -4.41 6.92
C ARG A 846 0.58 -4.24 7.78
N GLU A 847 1.19 -5.34 8.17
CA GLU A 847 2.35 -5.38 9.02
C GLU A 847 3.22 -6.61 8.69
N GLY A 848 4.54 -6.52 8.87
CA GLY A 848 5.51 -7.54 8.44
C GLY A 848 5.61 -8.76 9.35
N ALA A 849 6.10 -9.88 8.82
CA ALA A 849 6.25 -11.11 9.59
C ALA A 849 7.43 -11.05 10.59
N ASP A 850 7.29 -11.73 11.73
CA ASP A 850 8.36 -11.87 12.72
C ASP A 850 9.30 -13.03 12.33
N PHE A 851 10.57 -12.70 12.14
CA PHE A 851 11.63 -13.66 11.75
C PHE A 851 12.66 -13.92 12.86
N ASP A 852 12.39 -13.50 14.10
CA ASP A 852 13.28 -13.75 15.24
C ASP A 852 13.41 -15.26 15.55
N ASP A 853 12.33 -16.02 15.35
CA ASP A 853 12.32 -17.49 15.40
C ASP A 853 11.97 -18.11 14.04
N LEU A 854 13.01 -18.53 13.31
CA LEU A 854 12.85 -19.16 11.99
C LEU A 854 12.19 -20.55 12.03
N HIS A 855 12.08 -21.17 13.21
CA HIS A 855 11.32 -22.41 13.37
C HIS A 855 9.81 -22.16 13.52
N ASN A 856 9.40 -20.92 13.78
CA ASN A 856 8.03 -20.57 14.08
C ASN A 856 7.70 -19.15 13.58
N VAL A 857 7.57 -19.02 12.26
CA VAL A 857 7.17 -17.77 11.60
C VAL A 857 5.66 -17.82 11.38
N GLY A 858 4.91 -16.89 11.96
CA GLY A 858 3.45 -16.84 11.80
C GLY A 858 3.03 -16.49 10.37
N LEU A 859 2.14 -17.29 9.78
CA LEU A 859 1.53 -17.04 8.47
C LEU A 859 0.10 -16.53 8.61
N ALA A 860 -0.76 -17.29 9.27
CA ALA A 860 -2.17 -16.92 9.39
C ALA A 860 -2.77 -17.18 10.76
N PHE A 861 -3.72 -16.32 11.13
CA PHE A 861 -4.51 -16.46 12.34
C PHE A 861 -5.95 -15.98 12.12
N THR A 862 -6.92 -16.80 12.51
CA THR A 862 -8.34 -16.42 12.51
C THR A 862 -9.11 -17.23 13.54
N THR A 863 -10.42 -17.02 13.62
CA THR A 863 -11.31 -17.88 14.39
C THR A 863 -12.38 -18.47 13.49
N LEU A 864 -12.76 -19.72 13.76
CA LEU A 864 -13.85 -20.42 13.09
C LEU A 864 -14.93 -20.74 14.12
N THR A 865 -16.19 -20.79 13.69
CA THR A 865 -17.38 -21.18 14.48
C THR A 865 -17.90 -20.15 15.50
N ASP A 866 -19.11 -20.40 16.03
CA ASP A 866 -19.78 -19.56 17.03
C ASP A 866 -19.02 -19.47 18.37
N ASP A 867 -18.11 -20.41 18.63
CA ASP A 867 -17.29 -20.48 19.85
C ASP A 867 -15.91 -19.80 19.70
N GLU A 868 -15.68 -19.05 18.61
CA GLU A 868 -14.43 -18.32 18.32
C GLU A 868 -13.15 -19.19 18.42
N LEU A 869 -13.21 -20.44 17.95
CA LEU A 869 -12.08 -21.38 18.03
C LEU A 869 -10.92 -20.93 17.12
N PRO A 870 -9.70 -20.79 17.64
CA PRO A 870 -8.59 -20.21 16.89
C PRO A 870 -8.02 -21.18 15.86
N ILE A 871 -7.74 -20.67 14.67
CA ILE A 871 -6.92 -21.33 13.65
C ILE A 871 -5.58 -20.59 13.60
N GLN A 872 -4.49 -21.34 13.62
CA GLN A 872 -3.13 -20.78 13.52
C GLN A 872 -2.31 -21.56 12.50
N VAL A 873 -1.59 -20.84 11.65
CA VAL A 873 -0.69 -21.42 10.64
C VAL A 873 0.70 -20.83 10.80
N THR A 874 1.72 -21.68 10.87
CA THR A 874 3.11 -21.28 11.10
C THR A 874 4.07 -21.99 10.14
N ALA A 875 5.05 -21.26 9.61
CA ALA A 875 6.13 -21.77 8.77
C ALA A 875 7.41 -21.97 9.59
N ASP A 876 8.05 -23.13 9.40
CA ASP A 876 9.39 -23.44 9.88
C ASP A 876 10.34 -23.41 8.67
N LEU A 877 11.12 -22.34 8.57
CA LEU A 877 12.05 -22.09 7.47
C LEU A 877 13.36 -22.87 7.60
N VAL A 878 13.57 -23.57 8.72
CA VAL A 878 14.77 -24.38 8.99
C VAL A 878 14.51 -25.86 8.72
N ASP A 879 13.36 -26.37 9.16
CA ASP A 879 12.91 -27.75 8.91
C ASP A 879 12.03 -27.89 7.65
N PHE A 880 11.77 -26.77 6.95
CA PHE A 880 11.00 -26.70 5.69
C PHE A 880 9.60 -27.31 5.81
N LYS A 881 8.80 -26.80 6.75
CA LYS A 881 7.43 -27.28 6.97
C LYS A 881 6.45 -26.14 7.25
N ILE A 882 5.18 -26.32 6.91
CA ILE A 882 4.06 -25.45 7.31
C ILE A 882 3.13 -26.27 8.20
N THR A 883 2.77 -25.74 9.35
CA THR A 883 1.96 -26.42 10.37
C THR A 883 0.63 -25.70 10.52
N HIS A 884 -0.47 -26.47 10.44
CA HIS A 884 -1.84 -25.97 10.62
C HIS A 884 -2.40 -26.47 11.95
N GLU A 885 -2.79 -25.53 12.81
CA GLU A 885 -3.33 -25.77 14.14
C GLU A 885 -4.78 -25.26 14.23
N PHE A 886 -5.63 -26.05 14.87
CA PHE A 886 -7.01 -25.68 15.20
C PHE A 886 -7.21 -25.92 16.70
N ASP A 887 -7.55 -24.84 17.43
CA ASP A 887 -7.70 -24.83 18.89
C ASP A 887 -6.49 -25.45 19.64
N GLY A 888 -5.28 -25.13 19.17
CA GLY A 888 -4.02 -25.60 19.74
C GLY A 888 -3.69 -27.08 19.47
N GLU A 889 -4.50 -27.79 18.67
CA GLU A 889 -4.15 -29.11 18.16
C GLU A 889 -3.70 -29.01 16.68
N VAL A 890 -2.50 -29.53 16.39
CA VAL A 890 -2.00 -29.66 15.00
C VAL A 890 -2.87 -30.69 14.26
N PHE A 891 -3.55 -30.25 13.20
CA PHE A 891 -4.37 -31.14 12.37
C PHE A 891 -3.73 -31.45 11.02
N ASP A 892 -2.83 -30.59 10.53
CA ASP A 892 -2.08 -30.83 9.30
C ASP A 892 -0.64 -30.29 9.38
N THR A 893 0.26 -30.91 8.62
CA THR A 893 1.65 -30.48 8.48
C THR A 893 2.15 -30.80 7.09
N GLU A 894 2.42 -29.75 6.31
CA GLU A 894 3.05 -29.84 5.00
C GLU A 894 4.57 -29.86 5.17
N GLN A 895 5.23 -30.88 4.62
CA GLN A 895 6.67 -31.05 4.67
C GLN A 895 7.27 -30.95 3.28
N TYR A 896 8.30 -30.11 3.13
CA TYR A 896 9.00 -29.89 1.88
C TYR A 896 10.42 -30.47 1.92
N ASP A 897 10.98 -30.75 0.75
CA ASP A 897 12.29 -31.39 0.62
C ASP A 897 13.46 -30.39 0.78
N SER A 898 13.24 -29.10 0.47
CA SER A 898 14.19 -28.01 0.68
C SER A 898 13.50 -26.65 0.77
N ILE A 899 14.25 -25.60 1.08
CA ILE A 899 13.71 -24.24 1.11
C ILE A 899 13.27 -23.75 -0.28
N GLU A 900 13.93 -24.19 -1.35
CA GLU A 900 13.52 -23.87 -2.72
C GLU A 900 12.19 -24.56 -3.08
N ASP A 901 12.01 -25.80 -2.65
CA ASP A 901 10.76 -26.56 -2.82
C ASP A 901 9.61 -25.94 -2.02
N MET A 902 9.89 -25.54 -0.77
CA MET A 902 8.95 -24.78 0.06
C MET A 902 8.59 -23.43 -0.58
N ILE A 903 9.54 -22.73 -1.20
CA ILE A 903 9.26 -21.49 -1.92
C ILE A 903 8.33 -21.74 -3.10
N GLU A 904 8.62 -22.73 -3.94
CA GLU A 904 7.86 -22.98 -5.17
C GLU A 904 6.45 -23.53 -4.89
N ASN A 905 6.31 -24.40 -3.89
CA ASN A 905 5.09 -25.18 -3.66
C ASN A 905 4.32 -24.80 -2.39
N GLY A 906 4.91 -24.02 -1.48
CA GLY A 906 4.31 -23.70 -0.18
C GLY A 906 4.22 -22.20 0.16
N LEU A 907 5.11 -21.36 -0.39
CA LEU A 907 5.18 -19.91 -0.05
C LEU A 907 4.90 -18.98 -1.23
N THR A 908 4.80 -19.51 -2.46
CA THR A 908 4.38 -18.71 -3.62
C THR A 908 2.85 -18.70 -3.66
N ASP A 909 2.26 -17.53 -3.92
CA ASP A 909 0.81 -17.33 -4.02
C ASP A 909 0.02 -17.74 -2.76
N LEU A 910 0.54 -17.42 -1.57
CA LEU A 910 -0.17 -17.62 -0.30
C LEU A 910 -1.53 -16.89 -0.33
N ASP A 911 -2.62 -17.64 -0.09
CA ASP A 911 -3.97 -17.10 0.06
C ASP A 911 -4.47 -17.35 1.49
N PHE A 912 -5.01 -16.31 2.11
CA PHE A 912 -5.49 -16.38 3.49
C PHE A 912 -6.61 -17.41 3.66
N SER A 913 -7.54 -17.52 2.70
CA SER A 913 -8.69 -18.43 2.77
C SER A 913 -8.26 -19.88 2.71
N ASP A 914 -7.22 -20.18 1.93
CA ASP A 914 -6.66 -21.52 1.82
C ASP A 914 -5.91 -21.92 3.09
N LEU A 915 -5.08 -21.01 3.65
CA LEU A 915 -4.33 -21.26 4.88
C LEU A 915 -5.25 -21.53 6.08
N VAL A 916 -6.37 -20.82 6.20
CA VAL A 916 -7.30 -20.97 7.34
C VAL A 916 -8.39 -22.02 7.09
N SER A 917 -8.30 -22.78 6.00
CA SER A 917 -9.28 -23.81 5.67
C SER A 917 -9.13 -25.02 6.60
N VAL A 918 -10.17 -25.32 7.37
CA VAL A 918 -10.21 -26.50 8.25
C VAL A 918 -11.18 -27.52 7.65
N PRO A 919 -10.76 -28.77 7.40
CA PRO A 919 -11.65 -29.82 6.91
C PRO A 919 -12.81 -30.12 7.88
N ASP A 920 -14.01 -30.35 7.35
CA ASP A 920 -15.21 -30.66 8.15
C ASP A 920 -14.98 -31.80 9.16
N GLU A 921 -14.19 -32.82 8.80
CA GLU A 921 -13.85 -33.93 9.71
C GLU A 921 -13.08 -33.50 10.96
N VAL A 922 -12.28 -32.43 10.88
CA VAL A 922 -11.52 -31.88 12.02
C VAL A 922 -12.48 -31.09 12.93
N ILE A 923 -13.38 -30.31 12.34
CA ILE A 923 -14.42 -29.55 13.05
C ILE A 923 -15.38 -30.50 13.78
N GLU A 924 -15.82 -31.58 13.13
CA GLU A 924 -16.69 -32.61 13.72
C GLU A 924 -16.02 -33.38 14.86
N ARG A 925 -14.70 -33.66 14.77
CA ARG A 925 -13.95 -34.31 15.87
C ARG A 925 -13.84 -33.42 17.09
N HIS A 926 -13.74 -32.11 16.90
CA HIS A 926 -13.63 -31.15 17.99
C HIS A 926 -14.97 -30.94 18.69
N THR A 927 -16.04 -30.70 17.93
CA THR A 927 -17.41 -30.62 18.46
C THR A 927 -17.88 -31.92 19.12
N GLY A 928 -17.48 -33.09 18.59
CA GLY A 928 -17.78 -34.39 19.19
C GLY A 928 -17.00 -34.72 20.47
N LYS A 929 -15.82 -34.12 20.70
CA LYS A 929 -15.08 -34.25 21.97
C LYS A 929 -15.80 -33.51 23.10
N ASP A 930 -16.40 -32.35 22.80
CA ASP A 930 -17.15 -31.57 23.77
C ASP A 930 -18.51 -32.19 24.15
N GLU A 931 -19.18 -32.86 23.22
CA GLU A 931 -20.37 -33.66 23.56
C GLU A 931 -20.04 -34.86 24.48
N GLN A 932 -18.88 -35.52 24.27
CA GLN A 932 -18.44 -36.63 25.13
C GLN A 932 -17.99 -36.19 26.52
N THR A 933 -17.32 -35.04 26.66
CA THR A 933 -16.95 -34.48 27.97
C THR A 933 -18.17 -34.00 28.73
N VAL A 934 -19.19 -33.44 28.06
CA VAL A 934 -20.48 -33.07 28.67
C VAL A 934 -21.27 -34.32 29.12
N GLU A 935 -21.29 -35.41 28.33
CA GLU A 935 -21.90 -36.68 28.76
C GLU A 935 -21.18 -37.30 29.97
N LEU A 936 -19.84 -37.29 29.99
CA LEU A 936 -19.03 -37.82 31.10
C LEU A 936 -19.18 -37.00 32.39
N MET A 937 -19.34 -35.68 32.28
CA MET A 937 -19.61 -34.82 33.44
C MET A 937 -21.04 -34.95 33.96
N SER A 938 -22.02 -35.23 33.09
CA SER A 938 -23.40 -35.52 33.50
C SER A 938 -23.52 -36.83 34.30
N TYR A 939 -22.72 -37.85 33.96
CA TYR A 939 -22.68 -39.13 34.68
C TYR A 939 -21.96 -39.06 36.03
N ALA A 940 -21.01 -38.14 36.20
CA ALA A 940 -20.26 -37.95 37.46
C ALA A 940 -21.07 -37.18 38.52
N ALA A 941 -22.04 -36.36 38.10
CA ALA A 941 -22.90 -35.59 39.01
C ALA A 941 -23.96 -36.45 39.74
N ASP A 942 -24.30 -37.63 39.21
CA ASP A 942 -25.38 -38.48 39.74
C ASP A 942 -24.93 -39.55 40.76
N VAL A 943 -23.65 -39.58 41.16
CA VAL A 943 -23.10 -40.64 42.05
C VAL A 943 -22.47 -40.10 43.35
N SER A 944 -22.75 -38.86 43.77
CA SER A 944 -22.22 -38.35 45.04
C SER A 944 -23.25 -37.66 45.94
N ASP A 945 -24.27 -38.43 46.34
CA ASP A 945 -25.08 -38.06 47.51
C ASP A 945 -25.38 -39.29 48.39
N THR A 946 -24.34 -39.79 49.07
CA THR A 946 -24.52 -40.54 50.32
C THR A 946 -23.49 -40.11 51.36
N SER A 947 -23.98 -39.37 52.35
CA SER A 947 -23.25 -38.91 53.54
C SER A 947 -22.74 -40.05 54.42
N SER A 948 -21.53 -39.92 54.99
CA SER A 948 -21.29 -39.93 56.46
C SER A 948 -19.78 -39.88 56.80
N PRO A 949 -19.41 -39.40 58.02
CA PRO A 949 -18.16 -38.68 58.24
C PRO A 949 -17.09 -39.42 59.07
N ALA A 950 -15.87 -38.86 58.99
CA ALA A 950 -14.77 -38.88 59.95
C ALA A 950 -14.01 -40.22 60.18
N GLU A 951 -12.72 -40.23 59.86
CA GLU A 951 -11.60 -40.17 60.83
C GLU A 951 -10.25 -40.45 60.15
N ASP A 952 -9.22 -39.73 60.62
CA ASP A 952 -7.79 -40.05 60.66
C ASP A 952 -6.94 -40.27 59.38
N VAL A 953 -6.13 -39.24 59.15
CA VAL A 953 -4.74 -39.25 58.63
C VAL A 953 -3.93 -40.36 59.40
N PRO A 954 -3.04 -41.18 58.78
CA PRO A 954 -1.80 -40.62 58.23
C PRO A 954 -1.08 -41.34 57.06
N SER A 955 -0.49 -40.49 56.22
CA SER A 955 0.83 -40.57 55.56
C SER A 955 1.44 -41.94 55.21
N VAL A 956 1.63 -42.16 53.90
CA VAL A 956 2.94 -42.42 53.27
C VAL A 956 3.00 -41.65 51.96
#